data_AF-A0A1C0ZT86-F1
#
_entry.id   AF-A0A1C0ZT86-F1
#
_cell.length_a   1.000
_cell.length_b   1.000
_cell.length_c   1.000
_cell.angle_alpha   90.00
_cell.angle_beta   90.00
_cell.angle_gamma   90.00
#
_symmetry.space_group_name_H-M   'P 1'
#
loop_
_entity.id
_entity.type
_entity.pdbx_description
1 polymer ?
#
loop_
_entity_poly.entity_id
_entity_poly.type
_entity_poly.pdbx_seq_one_letter_code
_entity_poly.pdbx_strand_id
1 'polypeptide(L)'
;MKIVKISLAVVVATSSWMLVGTHAEAAAVKALTMGEAIDQGLKKSTQLRDAKTDVLKKRIELEQAQHTVNNEAAKATGAFAKPHNLSQDLSTNLKVPDARSQLFMAQETLRQSTNAVRYDIEKSYLTAYQDAVAEERSRKKNEAAKADVDTVKKKRKYGLADAAEQEKADKALEKSVSDYKQAQLTAKSSRLALGKLLQLDMENKVELSFQPDYADLNQRILPAYIAMAQKTTISLLKDTETRRLADEKLNTARNLYSNKFGPARMRVMDGLYQQQDIDMDLFQASYDETLQRVKEDWQGFFMLLGIIPIPKSLLQGEFDGIRYLDDLTNALPLATMEQNKAQLQEKESRNGVIADVRQSFLEAKGTEESYAQALRDKDNAATSLAKATQKLKLSLMKADELQAYQEAVDQADQQIVAAQIGYKMAIGKLDLATGGAVDRTLRPGILPYKDIDDGLSPIKPQKPQAPLGTWKIKPAVGQLLSDFSISVSKKLGATEYAVFTKAGKRIGKPVKINKPVRNLSLKFSQTDQLKVVLYKKGKVLQTLPLDGKGSTGQLVAASATSGTGTGTASDGSDTGAGTDGSAGNDGTSGNTGNDGNTSSSGSSGNTGNSGNTGSDGANGTAGSTNGSSQGTSDSGSEHANGTDDNAGEAGQGEGSANSGEGLGTVIIGSYKVKLEALTPEAYNAATATMAASGQGMVYQSDAPGAPWIGMDDVLDPDALTNPPSSAVLSKAAVDAIKLTVEIKEPGKIASLQTPEQLQQQIETLNQDIEKLEAAKKAAVAAMKLSEIADLAVQLKDAQAQLGMLQALLKGDTKAALAQMALVNNPDALIAALSEESSPATPGDGTTGGDGTAANGDQASEDALADQAQLQQAKLEQALAAGKPEAAAALLQQLLATQAQLADAQTGASAGVASLAAAKQKLQAALSAAQAQQDTERVATLTRSLEAVDAAMLSTQQAALFAKLDAVQELLAELPPDAAVQAQLEQQIEKLLAGLQQQEKAKYSPEEQQKLTAIADTLAGITTLEAAGSSGTDTSVTIQPLSAENVLSSNISIKFAAPPVIINGSAYLPVRSVSESFGAAVDWDPESFTVTVSTEYTTITSTINQATAYIDGQPMGIDGPSLLLDGLTYVPLRFISESLGLAVDWNAAMQIIQIAK
;
A
#
# COMPACT_ATOMS: atom_id res chain seq x y z
N MET A 1 -41.02 -17.36 52.47
CA MET A 1 -41.21 -18.74 51.95
C MET A 1 -40.85 -18.75 50.47
N LYS A 2 -40.22 -19.82 50.00
CA LYS A 2 -39.74 -20.13 48.64
C LYS A 2 -40.36 -19.40 47.42
N ILE A 3 -39.47 -19.10 46.46
CA ILE A 3 -39.60 -19.25 44.99
C ILE A 3 -40.51 -18.24 44.22
N VAL A 4 -40.25 -17.78 42.99
CA VAL A 4 -39.08 -17.56 42.10
C VAL A 4 -39.62 -17.40 40.64
N LYS A 5 -39.13 -16.37 39.93
CA LYS A 5 -38.94 -16.24 38.46
C LYS A 5 -40.05 -15.85 37.43
N ILE A 6 -39.57 -14.98 36.52
CA ILE A 6 -39.74 -14.90 35.05
C ILE A 6 -40.85 -14.01 34.45
N SER A 7 -40.39 -12.81 34.05
CA SER A 7 -40.40 -12.22 32.69
C SER A 7 -41.60 -12.36 31.75
N LEU A 8 -42.01 -11.23 31.15
CA LEU A 8 -41.75 -10.95 29.72
C LEU A 8 -41.90 -9.45 29.41
N ALA A 9 -41.05 -8.90 28.54
CA ALA A 9 -41.16 -7.53 28.03
C ALA A 9 -41.73 -7.54 26.60
N VAL A 10 -42.56 -6.55 26.26
CA VAL A 10 -43.07 -6.34 24.90
C VAL A 10 -42.73 -4.93 24.44
N VAL A 11 -42.07 -4.85 23.28
CA VAL A 11 -41.72 -3.61 22.57
C VAL A 11 -42.98 -3.03 21.93
N VAL A 12 -43.20 -1.72 22.09
CA VAL A 12 -44.18 -0.96 21.30
C VAL A 12 -43.42 0.09 20.51
N ALA A 13 -43.36 -0.08 19.19
CA ALA A 13 -42.90 0.95 18.28
C ALA A 13 -44.01 2.00 18.10
N THR A 14 -43.67 3.28 18.16
CA THR A 14 -44.55 4.38 17.75
C THR A 14 -43.88 5.21 16.66
N SER A 15 -44.66 5.56 15.65
CA SER A 15 -44.24 6.26 14.43
C SER A 15 -43.94 7.74 14.67
N SER A 16 -42.80 8.22 14.16
CA SER A 16 -42.44 9.63 14.17
C SER A 16 -43.20 10.41 13.09
N TRP A 17 -43.88 11.48 13.48
CA TRP A 17 -44.43 12.48 12.55
C TRP A 17 -43.41 13.57 12.22
N MET A 18 -43.57 14.20 11.04
CA MET A 18 -42.83 15.40 10.65
C MET A 18 -43.20 16.58 11.55
N LEU A 19 -42.21 17.44 11.87
CA LEU A 19 -42.44 18.79 12.37
C LEU A 19 -41.36 19.73 11.82
N VAL A 20 -41.80 20.90 11.35
CA VAL A 20 -40.94 21.93 10.75
C VAL A 20 -40.68 23.04 11.77
N GLY A 21 -39.40 23.34 11.99
CA GLY A 21 -38.90 24.70 12.19
C GLY A 21 -39.33 25.48 13.44
N THR A 22 -38.67 25.22 14.57
CA THR A 22 -38.26 26.24 15.55
C THR A 22 -36.89 25.88 16.10
N HIS A 23 -36.06 26.87 16.48
CA HIS A 23 -34.79 26.60 17.16
C HIS A 23 -35.04 25.78 18.42
N ALA A 24 -34.45 24.58 18.48
CA ALA A 24 -34.51 23.69 19.62
C ALA A 24 -33.10 23.48 20.17
N GLU A 25 -32.99 23.41 21.50
CA GLU A 25 -31.79 22.92 22.19
C GLU A 25 -31.37 21.57 21.61
N ALA A 26 -30.07 21.32 21.56
CA ALA A 26 -29.53 20.05 21.05
C ALA A 26 -29.97 18.89 21.95
N ALA A 27 -31.05 18.22 21.55
CA ALA A 27 -31.49 16.99 22.19
C ALA A 27 -30.38 15.94 22.03
N ALA A 28 -29.73 15.58 23.14
CA ALA A 28 -28.63 14.63 23.15
C ALA A 28 -29.02 13.34 22.42
N VAL A 29 -28.22 12.97 21.41
CA VAL A 29 -28.46 11.80 20.56
C VAL A 29 -28.36 10.55 21.43
N LYS A 30 -29.48 9.83 21.63
CA LYS A 30 -29.48 8.64 22.51
C LYS A 30 -28.95 7.39 21.82
N ALA A 31 -29.26 7.23 20.54
CA ALA A 31 -28.79 6.14 19.71
C ALA A 31 -28.47 6.68 18.31
N LEU A 32 -27.48 6.08 17.64
CA LEU A 32 -27.03 6.47 16.31
C LEU A 32 -26.64 5.21 15.53
N THR A 33 -27.24 5.00 14.36
CA THR A 33 -26.82 3.93 13.45
C THR A 33 -25.74 4.41 12.46
N MET A 34 -24.98 3.47 11.89
CA MET A 34 -23.93 3.79 10.91
C MET A 34 -24.49 4.51 9.68
N GLY A 35 -25.68 4.14 9.22
CA GLY A 35 -26.33 4.78 8.08
C GLY A 35 -26.75 6.23 8.35
N GLU A 36 -27.25 6.52 9.55
CA GLU A 36 -27.58 7.89 9.99
C GLU A 36 -26.31 8.73 10.17
N ALA A 37 -25.23 8.15 10.70
CA ALA A 37 -23.93 8.79 10.80
C ALA A 37 -23.41 9.19 9.40
N ILE A 38 -23.42 8.27 8.44
CA ILE A 38 -23.01 8.54 7.05
C ILE A 38 -23.85 9.67 6.44
N ASP A 39 -25.19 9.60 6.54
CA ASP A 39 -26.08 10.62 5.98
C ASP A 39 -25.87 12.01 6.61
N GLN A 40 -25.68 12.09 7.93
CA GLN A 40 -25.35 13.35 8.61
C GLN A 40 -23.98 13.89 8.18
N GLY A 41 -22.92 13.07 8.26
CA GLY A 41 -21.57 13.51 7.92
C GLY A 41 -21.42 13.92 6.45
N LEU A 42 -22.05 13.20 5.51
CA LEU A 42 -22.08 13.60 4.09
C LEU A 42 -22.84 14.91 3.83
N LYS A 43 -23.84 15.25 4.66
CA LYS A 43 -24.55 16.53 4.61
C LYS A 43 -23.74 17.68 5.23
N LYS A 44 -22.93 17.40 6.25
CA LYS A 44 -22.19 18.39 7.05
C LYS A 44 -20.74 18.62 6.60
N SER A 45 -20.15 17.68 5.85
CA SER A 45 -18.76 17.74 5.39
C SER A 45 -18.43 19.02 4.62
N THR A 46 -17.44 19.75 5.16
CA THR A 46 -16.82 20.93 4.51
C THR A 46 -16.16 20.55 3.20
N GLN A 47 -15.39 19.46 3.17
CA GLN A 47 -14.73 18.93 1.96
C GLN A 47 -15.73 18.71 0.82
N LEU A 48 -16.91 18.15 1.09
CA LEU A 48 -17.93 17.95 0.05
C LEU A 48 -18.63 19.24 -0.37
N ARG A 49 -18.79 20.21 0.54
CA ARG A 49 -19.29 21.55 0.20
C ARG A 49 -18.29 22.28 -0.71
N ASP A 50 -17.01 22.16 -0.43
CA ASP A 50 -15.95 22.86 -1.16
C ASP A 50 -15.73 22.22 -2.54
N ALA A 51 -15.75 20.89 -2.64
CA ALA A 51 -15.76 20.18 -3.92
C ALA A 51 -17.02 20.47 -4.78
N LYS A 52 -18.22 20.60 -4.17
CA LYS A 52 -19.43 21.08 -4.87
C LYS A 52 -19.25 22.52 -5.39
N THR A 53 -18.55 23.36 -4.63
CA THR A 53 -18.27 24.75 -5.00
C THR A 53 -17.29 24.83 -6.17
N ASP A 54 -16.25 24.00 -6.21
CA ASP A 54 -15.33 23.92 -7.35
C ASP A 54 -16.05 23.43 -8.63
N VAL A 55 -16.93 22.42 -8.52
CA VAL A 55 -17.78 21.99 -9.66
C VAL A 55 -18.64 23.14 -10.22
N LEU A 56 -19.17 24.02 -9.36
CA LEU A 56 -19.91 25.21 -9.80
C LEU A 56 -18.98 26.23 -10.47
N LYS A 57 -17.79 26.49 -9.89
CA LYS A 57 -16.77 27.38 -10.45
C LYS A 57 -16.32 26.90 -11.85
N LYS A 58 -15.98 25.62 -12.00
CA LYS A 58 -15.58 25.02 -13.29
C LYS A 58 -16.68 25.03 -14.34
N ARG A 59 -17.96 25.00 -13.94
CA ARG A 59 -19.09 25.21 -14.86
C ARG A 59 -19.13 26.64 -15.39
N ILE A 60 -18.93 27.64 -14.52
CA ILE A 60 -18.89 29.06 -14.91
C ILE A 60 -17.68 29.34 -15.81
N GLU A 61 -16.50 28.80 -15.49
CA GLU A 61 -15.31 28.90 -16.34
C GLU A 61 -15.54 28.31 -17.74
N LEU A 62 -16.27 27.18 -17.84
CA LEU A 62 -16.66 26.58 -19.12
C LEU A 62 -17.64 27.45 -19.93
N GLU A 63 -18.60 28.12 -19.28
CA GLU A 63 -19.50 29.08 -19.94
C GLU A 63 -18.72 30.30 -20.44
N GLN A 64 -17.82 30.86 -19.62
CA GLN A 64 -16.93 31.96 -19.99
C GLN A 64 -16.00 31.60 -21.16
N ALA A 65 -15.45 30.39 -21.18
CA ALA A 65 -14.64 29.89 -22.30
C ALA A 65 -15.45 29.83 -23.60
N GLN A 66 -16.70 29.35 -23.56
CA GLN A 66 -17.59 29.31 -24.72
C GLN A 66 -17.93 30.72 -25.23
N HIS A 67 -18.25 31.66 -24.34
CA HIS A 67 -18.48 33.06 -24.72
C HIS A 67 -17.22 33.70 -25.32
N THR A 68 -16.03 33.40 -24.78
CA THR A 68 -14.77 33.91 -25.30
C THR A 68 -14.51 33.44 -26.73
N VAL A 69 -14.61 32.13 -26.99
CA VAL A 69 -14.43 31.56 -28.33
C VAL A 69 -15.47 32.07 -29.33
N ASN A 70 -16.74 32.19 -28.91
CA ASN A 70 -17.80 32.75 -29.76
C ASN A 70 -17.54 34.23 -30.10
N ASN A 71 -17.06 35.03 -29.15
CA ASN A 71 -16.71 36.43 -29.36
C ASN A 71 -15.47 36.61 -30.26
N GLU A 72 -14.46 35.75 -30.11
CA GLU A 72 -13.27 35.73 -30.97
C GLU A 72 -13.64 35.30 -32.40
N ALA A 73 -14.48 34.28 -32.57
CA ALA A 73 -15.02 33.88 -33.86
C ALA A 73 -15.86 34.99 -34.52
N ALA A 74 -16.71 35.69 -33.77
CA ALA A 74 -17.48 36.83 -34.29
C ALA A 74 -16.56 37.96 -34.79
N LYS A 75 -15.52 38.31 -34.02
CA LYS A 75 -14.50 39.29 -34.42
C LYS A 75 -13.76 38.88 -35.69
N ALA A 76 -13.45 37.59 -35.85
CA ALA A 76 -12.79 37.05 -37.04
C ALA A 76 -13.63 37.17 -38.33
N THR A 77 -14.95 37.31 -38.22
CA THR A 77 -15.86 37.49 -39.38
C THR A 77 -16.16 38.96 -39.74
N GLY A 78 -15.64 39.92 -38.98
CA GLY A 78 -15.88 41.35 -39.22
C GLY A 78 -15.08 41.92 -40.40
N ALA A 79 -15.59 43.00 -41.01
CA ALA A 79 -14.96 43.68 -42.15
C ALA A 79 -13.57 44.29 -41.86
N PHE A 80 -13.15 44.32 -40.60
CA PHE A 80 -11.84 44.78 -40.12
C PHE A 80 -11.13 43.73 -39.25
N ALA A 81 -11.39 42.44 -39.48
CA ALA A 81 -10.76 41.34 -38.76
C ALA A 81 -9.23 41.40 -38.90
N LYS A 82 -8.52 41.35 -37.77
CA LYS A 82 -7.06 41.14 -37.76
C LYS A 82 -6.76 39.66 -38.02
N PRO A 83 -5.73 39.31 -38.81
CA PRO A 83 -5.29 37.92 -38.93
C PRO A 83 -4.72 37.43 -37.59
N HIS A 84 -5.01 36.17 -37.22
CA HIS A 84 -4.51 35.53 -36.00
C HIS A 84 -3.30 34.63 -36.30
N ASN A 85 -2.35 34.55 -35.37
CA ASN A 85 -1.24 33.59 -35.48
C ASN A 85 -1.65 32.18 -35.01
N LEU A 86 -0.83 31.18 -35.32
CA LEU A 86 -1.13 29.77 -35.05
C LEU A 86 -1.33 29.51 -33.54
N SER A 87 -0.49 30.09 -32.69
CA SER A 87 -0.55 29.92 -31.25
C SER A 87 -1.81 30.56 -30.63
N GLN A 88 -2.27 31.69 -31.16
CA GLN A 88 -3.55 32.31 -30.79
C GLN A 88 -4.75 31.46 -31.23
N ASP A 89 -4.74 30.94 -32.46
CA ASP A 89 -5.80 30.03 -32.93
C ASP A 89 -5.83 28.72 -32.14
N LEU A 90 -4.67 28.12 -31.85
CA LEU A 90 -4.57 26.87 -31.09
C LEU A 90 -5.04 27.05 -29.65
N SER A 91 -4.56 28.07 -28.95
CA SER A 91 -5.01 28.37 -27.58
C SER A 91 -6.51 28.71 -27.53
N THR A 92 -7.03 29.48 -28.49
CA THR A 92 -8.46 29.78 -28.61
C THR A 92 -9.30 28.52 -28.79
N ASN A 93 -8.90 27.61 -29.67
CA ASN A 93 -9.64 26.36 -29.89
C ASN A 93 -9.57 25.40 -28.69
N LEU A 94 -8.52 25.44 -27.86
CA LEU A 94 -8.36 24.59 -26.67
C LEU A 94 -9.08 25.10 -25.41
N LYS A 95 -9.38 26.41 -25.29
CA LYS A 95 -10.10 27.00 -24.13
C LYS A 95 -11.33 26.19 -23.68
N VAL A 96 -12.18 25.77 -24.63
CA VAL A 96 -13.42 25.01 -24.31
C VAL A 96 -13.14 23.53 -23.98
N PRO A 97 -12.34 22.78 -24.75
CA PRO A 97 -11.84 21.46 -24.35
C PRO A 97 -11.20 21.39 -22.95
N ASP A 98 -10.35 22.36 -22.61
CA ASP A 98 -9.65 22.42 -21.33
C ASP A 98 -10.63 22.67 -20.19
N ALA A 99 -11.52 23.66 -20.33
CA ALA A 99 -12.54 23.95 -19.32
C ALA A 99 -13.53 22.77 -19.13
N ARG A 100 -13.83 22.00 -20.19
CA ARG A 100 -14.63 20.76 -20.08
C ARG A 100 -13.88 19.66 -19.32
N SER A 101 -12.59 19.48 -19.59
CA SER A 101 -11.74 18.54 -18.85
C SER A 101 -11.70 18.90 -17.36
N GLN A 102 -11.47 20.18 -17.03
CA GLN A 102 -11.45 20.65 -15.64
C GLN A 102 -12.79 20.46 -14.92
N LEU A 103 -13.93 20.71 -15.59
CA LEU A 103 -15.25 20.43 -15.02
C LEU A 103 -15.46 18.93 -14.77
N PHE A 104 -15.09 18.06 -15.73
CA PHE A 104 -15.19 16.62 -15.55
C PHE A 104 -14.32 16.13 -14.38
N MET A 105 -13.08 16.60 -14.28
CA MET A 105 -12.19 16.26 -13.16
C MET A 105 -12.75 16.75 -11.82
N ALA A 106 -13.32 17.96 -11.74
CA ALA A 106 -13.97 18.44 -10.51
C ALA A 106 -15.18 17.58 -10.11
N GLN A 107 -15.97 17.09 -11.08
CA GLN A 107 -17.10 16.19 -10.83
C GLN A 107 -16.66 14.83 -10.28
N GLU A 108 -15.59 14.25 -10.84
CA GLU A 108 -15.04 12.98 -10.33
C GLU A 108 -14.29 13.14 -9.01
N THR A 109 -13.64 14.29 -8.77
CA THR A 109 -13.12 14.67 -7.44
C THR A 109 -14.23 14.70 -6.39
N LEU A 110 -15.35 15.38 -6.66
CA LEU A 110 -16.49 15.37 -5.76
C LEU A 110 -17.01 13.93 -5.49
N ARG A 111 -17.04 13.08 -6.51
CA ARG A 111 -17.46 11.68 -6.38
C ARG A 111 -16.47 10.86 -5.52
N GLN A 112 -15.16 10.96 -5.74
CA GLN A 112 -14.16 10.25 -4.94
C GLN A 112 -14.11 10.77 -3.50
N SER A 113 -14.18 12.09 -3.28
CA SER A 113 -14.30 12.67 -1.94
C SER A 113 -15.56 12.20 -1.22
N THR A 114 -16.68 11.99 -1.93
CA THR A 114 -17.90 11.43 -1.31
C THR A 114 -17.68 10.02 -0.79
N ASN A 115 -16.96 9.17 -1.55
CA ASN A 115 -16.60 7.83 -1.09
C ASN A 115 -15.58 7.86 0.07
N ALA A 116 -14.58 8.74 0.00
CA ALA A 116 -13.58 8.89 1.06
C ALA A 116 -14.21 9.34 2.39
N VAL A 117 -15.01 10.41 2.37
CA VAL A 117 -15.72 10.90 3.57
C VAL A 117 -16.66 9.85 4.14
N ARG A 118 -17.35 9.05 3.30
CA ARG A 118 -18.13 7.91 3.77
C ARG A 118 -17.25 6.91 4.53
N TYR A 119 -16.13 6.49 3.93
CA TYR A 119 -15.21 5.54 4.53
C TYR A 119 -14.61 6.04 5.86
N ASP A 120 -14.26 7.33 5.94
CA ASP A 120 -13.74 7.94 7.17
C ASP A 120 -14.79 7.94 8.30
N ILE A 121 -16.06 8.23 7.97
CA ILE A 121 -17.18 8.13 8.92
C ILE A 121 -17.42 6.68 9.33
N GLU A 122 -17.42 5.73 8.40
CA GLU A 122 -17.58 4.29 8.69
C GLU A 122 -16.46 3.79 9.60
N LYS A 123 -15.20 4.10 9.29
CA LYS A 123 -14.03 3.76 10.11
C LYS A 123 -14.16 4.34 11.52
N SER A 124 -14.44 5.64 11.64
CA SER A 124 -14.59 6.31 12.94
C SER A 124 -15.77 5.76 13.76
N TYR A 125 -16.88 5.43 13.10
CA TYR A 125 -18.04 4.79 13.72
C TYR A 125 -17.71 3.39 14.26
N LEU A 126 -17.00 2.58 13.48
CA LEU A 126 -16.59 1.23 13.86
C LEU A 126 -15.59 1.25 15.02
N THR A 127 -14.63 2.17 15.04
CA THR A 127 -13.72 2.37 16.18
C THR A 127 -14.50 2.78 17.44
N ALA A 128 -15.39 3.78 17.34
CA ALA A 128 -16.22 4.20 18.48
C ALA A 128 -17.12 3.07 19.01
N TYR A 129 -17.63 2.21 18.13
CA TYR A 129 -18.37 1.00 18.51
C TYR A 129 -17.48 -0.04 19.19
N GLN A 130 -16.28 -0.30 18.66
CA GLN A 130 -15.31 -1.24 19.23
C GLN A 130 -14.92 -0.84 20.66
N ASP A 131 -14.62 0.44 20.88
CA ASP A 131 -14.26 0.98 22.19
C ASP A 131 -15.44 0.98 23.17
N ALA A 132 -16.65 1.26 22.70
CA ALA A 132 -17.86 1.17 23.53
C ALA A 132 -18.11 -0.27 24.02
N VAL A 133 -17.89 -1.27 23.16
CA VAL A 133 -17.95 -2.69 23.52
C VAL A 133 -16.83 -3.05 24.52
N ALA A 134 -15.63 -2.51 24.34
CA ALA A 134 -14.51 -2.70 25.28
C ALA A 134 -14.79 -2.06 26.65
N GLU A 135 -15.34 -0.84 26.70
CA GLU A 135 -15.76 -0.18 27.94
C GLU A 135 -16.82 -1.03 28.68
N GLU A 136 -17.85 -1.52 27.98
CA GLU A 136 -18.89 -2.33 28.60
C GLU A 136 -18.34 -3.66 29.17
N ARG A 137 -17.37 -4.27 28.47
CA ARG A 137 -16.67 -5.48 28.92
C ARG A 137 -15.84 -5.22 30.17
N SER A 138 -15.04 -4.15 30.19
CA SER A 138 -14.26 -3.76 31.37
C SER A 138 -15.15 -3.35 32.55
N ARG A 139 -16.32 -2.75 32.29
CA ARG A 139 -17.34 -2.47 33.31
C ARG A 139 -17.83 -3.76 33.97
N LYS A 140 -18.23 -4.77 33.18
CA LYS A 140 -18.68 -6.07 33.67
C LYS A 140 -17.60 -6.79 34.49
N LYS A 141 -16.33 -6.75 34.06
CA LYS A 141 -15.19 -7.29 34.83
C LYS A 141 -15.01 -6.58 36.17
N ASN A 142 -15.12 -5.26 36.20
CA ASN A 142 -15.03 -4.45 37.43
C ASN A 142 -16.20 -4.71 38.39
N GLU A 143 -17.42 -4.83 37.88
CA GLU A 143 -18.61 -5.24 38.65
C GLU A 143 -18.43 -6.65 39.26
N ALA A 144 -17.88 -7.60 38.50
CA ALA A 144 -17.57 -8.95 38.98
C ALA A 144 -16.47 -8.96 40.06
N ALA A 145 -15.37 -8.22 39.86
CA ALA A 145 -14.28 -8.12 40.85
C ALA A 145 -14.75 -7.48 42.17
N LYS A 146 -15.65 -6.48 42.12
CA LYS A 146 -16.31 -5.93 43.32
C LYS A 146 -17.13 -6.98 44.07
N ALA A 147 -17.93 -7.77 43.34
CA ALA A 147 -18.76 -8.82 43.91
C ALA A 147 -17.91 -9.95 44.54
N ASP A 148 -16.76 -10.28 43.96
CA ASP A 148 -15.82 -11.25 44.53
C ASP A 148 -15.16 -10.72 45.81
N VAL A 149 -14.64 -9.48 45.79
CA VAL A 149 -14.11 -8.80 46.99
C VAL A 149 -15.13 -8.78 48.13
N ASP A 150 -16.39 -8.45 47.86
CA ASP A 150 -17.47 -8.50 48.85
C ASP A 150 -17.75 -9.92 49.36
N THR A 151 -17.54 -10.93 48.52
CA THR A 151 -17.73 -12.35 48.86
C THR A 151 -16.58 -12.86 49.73
N VAL A 152 -15.34 -12.55 49.39
CA VAL A 152 -14.14 -12.89 50.18
C VAL A 152 -14.17 -12.18 51.53
N LYS A 153 -14.54 -10.88 51.59
CA LYS A 153 -14.73 -10.15 52.86
C LYS A 153 -15.81 -10.79 53.74
N LYS A 154 -16.91 -11.31 53.16
CA LYS A 154 -17.90 -12.10 53.90
C LYS A 154 -17.34 -13.44 54.39
N LYS A 155 -16.65 -14.22 53.54
CA LYS A 155 -16.01 -15.50 53.93
C LYS A 155 -15.02 -15.29 55.08
N ARG A 156 -14.15 -14.28 55.01
CA ARG A 156 -13.16 -13.94 56.04
C ARG A 156 -13.82 -13.63 57.40
N LYS A 157 -14.97 -12.93 57.40
CA LYS A 157 -15.77 -12.68 58.62
C LYS A 157 -16.25 -13.96 59.32
N TYR A 158 -16.40 -15.06 58.59
CA TYR A 158 -16.79 -16.37 59.13
C TYR A 158 -15.62 -17.36 59.27
N GLY A 159 -14.37 -16.92 59.06
CA GLY A 159 -13.19 -17.79 59.10
C GLY A 159 -13.07 -18.76 57.92
N LEU A 160 -13.75 -18.48 56.80
CA LEU A 160 -13.81 -19.31 55.60
C LEU A 160 -12.91 -18.81 54.45
N ALA A 161 -12.07 -17.79 54.71
CA ALA A 161 -11.09 -17.23 53.80
C ALA A 161 -9.94 -16.61 54.61
N ASP A 162 -8.73 -16.64 54.09
CA ASP A 162 -7.54 -16.09 54.76
C ASP A 162 -7.22 -14.64 54.32
N ALA A 163 -6.04 -14.15 54.70
CA ALA A 163 -5.59 -12.81 54.33
C ALA A 163 -5.05 -12.71 52.89
N ALA A 164 -4.48 -13.80 52.35
CA ALA A 164 -3.90 -13.84 51.00
C ALA A 164 -5.00 -13.92 49.94
N GLU A 165 -6.08 -14.67 50.18
CA GLU A 165 -7.28 -14.64 49.32
C GLU A 165 -7.86 -13.23 49.21
N GLN A 166 -7.93 -12.48 50.32
CA GLN A 166 -8.43 -11.11 50.27
C GLN A 166 -7.47 -10.18 49.53
N GLU A 167 -6.17 -10.26 49.77
CA GLU A 167 -5.17 -9.44 49.06
C GLU A 167 -5.21 -9.70 47.54
N LYS A 168 -5.37 -10.95 47.12
CA LYS A 168 -5.54 -11.32 45.71
C LYS A 168 -6.80 -10.69 45.10
N ALA A 169 -7.93 -10.75 45.80
CA ALA A 169 -9.18 -10.16 45.33
C ALA A 169 -9.13 -8.61 45.29
N ASP A 170 -8.56 -7.97 46.32
CA ASP A 170 -8.41 -6.51 46.36
C ASP A 170 -7.44 -6.03 45.24
N LYS A 171 -6.34 -6.74 44.95
CA LYS A 171 -5.45 -6.48 43.78
C LYS A 171 -6.15 -6.66 42.43
N ALA A 172 -6.97 -7.72 42.27
CA ALA A 172 -7.74 -7.94 41.05
C ALA A 172 -8.78 -6.83 40.82
N LEU A 173 -9.41 -6.34 41.88
CA LEU A 173 -10.30 -5.17 41.84
C LEU A 173 -9.54 -3.91 41.41
N GLU A 174 -8.39 -3.62 42.02
CA GLU A 174 -7.57 -2.45 41.66
C GLU A 174 -7.21 -2.43 40.17
N LYS A 175 -6.72 -3.56 39.63
CA LYS A 175 -6.47 -3.71 38.19
C LYS A 175 -7.74 -3.45 37.36
N SER A 176 -8.86 -4.08 37.69
CA SER A 176 -10.13 -3.91 36.95
C SER A 176 -10.69 -2.48 37.00
N VAL A 177 -10.35 -1.70 38.03
CA VAL A 177 -10.69 -0.28 38.13
C VAL A 177 -9.82 0.57 37.22
N SER A 178 -8.53 0.25 37.09
CA SER A 178 -7.63 0.88 36.12
C SER A 178 -8.08 0.59 34.68
N ASP A 179 -8.23 -0.70 34.33
CA ASP A 179 -8.63 -1.17 33.01
C ASP A 179 -9.96 -0.54 32.54
N TYR A 180 -10.93 -0.40 33.46
CA TYR A 180 -12.21 0.25 33.17
C TYR A 180 -12.09 1.76 32.96
N LYS A 181 -11.28 2.48 33.75
CA LYS A 181 -11.04 3.91 33.55
C LYS A 181 -10.37 4.17 32.20
N GLN A 182 -9.38 3.36 31.83
CA GLN A 182 -8.70 3.47 30.53
C GLN A 182 -9.67 3.24 29.38
N ALA A 183 -10.43 2.14 29.41
CA ALA A 183 -11.44 1.84 28.38
C ALA A 183 -12.53 2.92 28.27
N GLN A 184 -12.93 3.53 29.39
CA GLN A 184 -13.87 4.66 29.41
C GLN A 184 -13.30 5.93 28.76
N LEU A 185 -12.02 6.24 28.97
CA LEU A 185 -11.37 7.37 28.32
C LEU A 185 -11.23 7.14 26.81
N THR A 186 -10.81 5.95 26.39
CA THR A 186 -10.73 5.58 24.97
C THR A 186 -12.11 5.69 24.29
N ALA A 187 -13.15 5.11 24.89
CA ALA A 187 -14.52 5.17 24.37
C ALA A 187 -15.16 6.57 24.39
N LYS A 188 -14.70 7.48 25.27
CA LYS A 188 -15.06 8.91 25.17
C LYS A 188 -14.32 9.56 24.00
N SER A 189 -13.02 9.30 23.85
CA SER A 189 -12.17 9.88 22.81
C SER A 189 -12.65 9.54 21.39
N SER A 190 -12.83 8.26 21.08
CA SER A 190 -13.29 7.82 19.75
C SER A 190 -14.70 8.27 19.43
N ARG A 191 -15.59 8.34 20.43
CA ARG A 191 -16.92 8.94 20.28
C ARG A 191 -16.85 10.45 19.99
N LEU A 192 -15.99 11.21 20.65
CA LEU A 192 -15.80 12.64 20.36
C LEU A 192 -15.19 12.86 18.96
N ALA A 193 -14.27 11.99 18.53
CA ALA A 193 -13.73 12.02 17.16
C ALA A 193 -14.83 11.82 16.10
N LEU A 194 -15.73 10.84 16.32
CA LEU A 194 -16.92 10.68 15.47
C LEU A 194 -17.84 11.91 15.54
N GLY A 195 -18.03 12.50 16.73
CA GLY A 195 -18.82 13.72 16.92
C GLY A 195 -18.31 14.91 16.10
N LYS A 196 -16.98 15.08 16.02
CA LYS A 196 -16.30 16.10 15.19
C LYS A 196 -16.61 15.91 13.70
N LEU A 197 -16.58 14.67 13.18
CA LEU A 197 -16.94 14.37 11.78
C LEU A 197 -18.42 14.63 11.47
N LEU A 198 -19.31 14.34 12.43
CA LEU A 198 -20.76 14.48 12.25
C LEU A 198 -21.30 15.88 12.56
N GLN A 199 -20.49 16.75 13.19
CA GLN A 199 -20.92 18.01 13.82
C GLN A 199 -22.05 17.79 14.83
N LEU A 200 -21.92 16.73 15.64
CA LEU A 200 -22.85 16.38 16.72
C LEU A 200 -22.12 16.40 18.06
N ASP A 201 -22.75 17.01 19.07
CA ASP A 201 -22.31 16.81 20.45
C ASP A 201 -22.56 15.36 20.86
N MET A 202 -21.47 14.65 21.15
CA MET A 202 -21.48 13.30 21.69
C MET A 202 -20.60 13.20 22.96
N GLU A 203 -20.54 14.25 23.77
CA GLU A 203 -19.94 14.16 25.11
C GLU A 203 -20.70 13.15 25.97
N ASN A 204 -22.02 13.13 25.89
CA ASN A 204 -22.88 12.12 26.51
C ASN A 204 -22.73 10.74 25.83
N LYS A 205 -23.04 9.66 26.55
CA LYS A 205 -23.02 8.30 25.96
C LYS A 205 -24.14 8.15 24.93
N VAL A 206 -23.75 7.69 23.74
CA VAL A 206 -24.63 7.37 22.61
C VAL A 206 -24.59 5.86 22.39
N GLU A 207 -25.75 5.24 22.20
CA GLU A 207 -25.87 3.83 21.85
C GLU A 207 -25.55 3.63 20.36
N LEU A 208 -24.47 2.89 20.08
CA LEU A 208 -24.02 2.58 18.71
C LEU A 208 -24.36 1.13 18.37
N SER A 209 -24.90 0.89 17.18
CA SER A 209 -25.25 -0.45 16.69
C SER A 209 -24.47 -0.82 15.43
N PHE A 210 -23.82 -1.98 15.41
CA PHE A 210 -23.20 -2.54 14.20
C PHE A 210 -23.93 -3.82 13.80
N GLN A 211 -24.42 -3.87 12.55
CA GLN A 211 -24.98 -5.09 11.96
C GLN A 211 -23.92 -5.72 11.04
N PRO A 212 -23.64 -7.03 11.16
CA PRO A 212 -22.74 -7.71 10.23
C PRO A 212 -23.24 -7.64 8.79
N ASP A 213 -22.34 -7.39 7.86
CA ASP A 213 -22.50 -7.61 6.44
C ASP A 213 -21.21 -8.18 5.82
N TYR A 214 -21.31 -8.75 4.63
CA TYR A 214 -20.17 -9.35 3.92
C TYR A 214 -20.24 -9.13 2.42
N ALA A 215 -19.07 -9.13 1.77
CA ALA A 215 -18.95 -9.09 0.32
C ALA A 215 -18.77 -10.50 -0.25
N ASP A 216 -19.22 -10.72 -1.48
CA ASP A 216 -18.94 -11.97 -2.21
C ASP A 216 -17.54 -11.86 -2.86
N LEU A 217 -16.49 -11.99 -2.04
CA LEU A 217 -15.10 -11.94 -2.50
C LEU A 217 -14.75 -13.26 -3.20
N ASN A 218 -14.81 -13.28 -4.53
CA ASN A 218 -14.37 -14.42 -5.32
C ASN A 218 -13.54 -13.98 -6.54
N GLN A 219 -12.68 -14.85 -7.06
CA GLN A 219 -11.79 -14.47 -8.18
C GLN A 219 -12.56 -14.05 -9.45
N ARG A 220 -13.85 -14.42 -9.58
CA ARG A 220 -14.71 -14.06 -10.72
C ARG A 220 -15.24 -12.62 -10.65
N ILE A 221 -15.31 -12.01 -9.45
CA ILE A 221 -15.74 -10.60 -9.30
C ILE A 221 -14.59 -9.61 -9.53
N LEU A 222 -13.35 -10.01 -9.28
CA LEU A 222 -12.16 -9.15 -9.40
C LEU A 222 -12.02 -8.43 -10.76
N PRO A 223 -12.30 -9.04 -11.93
CA PRO A 223 -12.30 -8.33 -13.21
C PRO A 223 -13.36 -7.21 -13.30
N ALA A 224 -14.52 -7.37 -12.63
CA ALA A 224 -15.56 -6.35 -12.59
C ALA A 224 -15.14 -5.17 -11.70
N TYR A 225 -14.50 -5.45 -10.56
CA TYR A 225 -13.91 -4.45 -9.67
C TYR A 225 -12.81 -3.63 -10.37
N ILE A 226 -11.86 -4.29 -11.04
CA ILE A 226 -10.83 -3.62 -11.87
C ILE A 226 -11.49 -2.76 -12.96
N ALA A 227 -12.50 -3.29 -13.66
CA ALA A 227 -13.21 -2.56 -14.71
C ALA A 227 -14.10 -1.41 -14.20
N MET A 228 -14.39 -1.35 -12.89
CA MET A 228 -15.04 -0.21 -12.26
C MET A 228 -13.98 0.83 -11.85
N ALA A 229 -12.94 0.42 -11.11
CA ALA A 229 -11.81 1.26 -10.71
C ALA A 229 -11.21 2.05 -11.88
N GLN A 230 -10.97 1.37 -13.02
CA GLN A 230 -10.44 2.00 -14.24
C GLN A 230 -11.33 3.10 -14.86
N LYS A 231 -12.57 3.27 -14.38
CA LYS A 231 -13.50 4.33 -14.79
C LYS A 231 -13.72 5.40 -13.72
N THR A 232 -13.19 5.20 -12.51
CA THR A 232 -13.50 6.02 -11.32
C THR A 232 -12.28 6.60 -10.61
N THR A 233 -11.09 6.01 -10.78
CA THR A 233 -9.88 6.46 -10.10
C THR A 233 -9.30 7.72 -10.75
N ILE A 234 -9.18 8.79 -9.96
CA ILE A 234 -8.82 10.13 -10.45
C ILE A 234 -7.47 10.19 -11.17
N SER A 235 -6.44 9.48 -10.72
CA SER A 235 -5.11 9.48 -11.38
C SER A 235 -5.22 9.02 -12.84
N LEU A 236 -5.78 7.83 -13.07
CA LEU A 236 -6.01 7.30 -14.41
C LEU A 236 -6.97 8.18 -15.24
N LEU A 237 -8.01 8.77 -14.62
CA LEU A 237 -8.93 9.68 -15.32
C LEU A 237 -8.23 10.97 -15.75
N LYS A 238 -7.36 11.54 -14.90
CA LYS A 238 -6.53 12.71 -15.20
C LYS A 238 -5.59 12.45 -16.36
N ASP A 239 -4.92 11.30 -16.39
CA ASP A 239 -4.00 10.94 -17.48
C ASP A 239 -4.76 10.61 -18.77
N THR A 240 -5.93 9.96 -18.65
CA THR A 240 -6.87 9.74 -19.77
C THR A 240 -7.32 11.07 -20.40
N GLU A 241 -7.68 12.07 -19.59
CA GLU A 241 -8.06 13.39 -20.08
C GLU A 241 -6.85 14.16 -20.61
N THR A 242 -5.67 14.03 -20.00
CA THR A 242 -4.42 14.62 -20.50
C THR A 242 -4.09 14.08 -21.89
N ARG A 243 -4.22 12.76 -22.11
CA ARG A 243 -4.10 12.15 -23.44
C ARG A 243 -5.17 12.66 -24.40
N ARG A 244 -6.43 12.79 -23.95
CA ARG A 244 -7.52 13.32 -24.78
C ARG A 244 -7.26 14.78 -25.22
N LEU A 245 -6.71 15.61 -24.34
CA LEU A 245 -6.32 16.99 -24.66
C LEU A 245 -5.10 17.03 -25.60
N ALA A 246 -4.11 16.16 -25.42
CA ALA A 246 -3.00 16.03 -26.35
C ALA A 246 -3.45 15.54 -27.75
N ASP A 247 -4.37 14.56 -27.81
CA ASP A 247 -5.04 14.12 -29.04
C ASP A 247 -5.77 15.31 -29.73
N GLU A 248 -6.45 16.16 -28.95
CA GLU A 248 -7.20 17.32 -29.45
C GLU A 248 -6.30 18.47 -29.92
N LYS A 249 -5.22 18.77 -29.18
CA LYS A 249 -4.15 19.71 -29.55
C LYS A 249 -3.47 19.28 -30.86
N LEU A 250 -3.12 18.00 -30.98
CA LEU A 250 -2.50 17.45 -32.19
C LEU A 250 -3.44 17.49 -33.40
N ASN A 251 -4.72 17.13 -33.23
CA ASN A 251 -5.69 17.22 -34.32
C ASN A 251 -5.98 18.67 -34.72
N THR A 252 -6.02 19.60 -33.76
CA THR A 252 -6.19 21.03 -34.02
C THR A 252 -4.99 21.59 -34.79
N ALA A 253 -3.76 21.26 -34.36
CA ALA A 253 -2.54 21.58 -35.10
C ALA A 253 -2.59 21.02 -36.53
N ARG A 254 -2.86 19.72 -36.73
CA ARG A 254 -2.98 19.13 -38.09
C ARG A 254 -4.00 19.85 -38.96
N ASN A 255 -5.16 20.23 -38.42
CA ASN A 255 -6.20 20.96 -39.16
C ASN A 255 -5.71 22.35 -39.59
N LEU A 256 -5.07 23.10 -38.69
CA LEU A 256 -4.50 24.43 -39.00
C LEU A 256 -3.40 24.34 -40.06
N TYR A 257 -2.51 23.34 -39.98
CA TYR A 257 -1.48 23.10 -41.01
C TYR A 257 -2.11 22.67 -42.35
N SER A 258 -3.12 21.80 -42.35
CA SER A 258 -3.81 21.34 -43.56
C SER A 258 -4.53 22.48 -44.28
N ASN A 259 -5.21 23.35 -43.53
CA ASN A 259 -5.85 24.56 -44.06
C ASN A 259 -4.85 25.54 -44.70
N LYS A 260 -3.61 25.61 -44.17
CA LYS A 260 -2.57 26.55 -44.64
C LYS A 260 -1.69 26.01 -45.77
N PHE A 261 -1.29 24.74 -45.71
CA PHE A 261 -0.33 24.12 -46.64
C PHE A 261 -0.96 23.19 -47.67
N GLY A 262 -2.24 22.86 -47.51
CA GLY A 262 -3.01 22.00 -48.39
C GLY A 262 -2.75 20.49 -48.17
N PRO A 263 -3.70 19.64 -48.58
CA PRO A 263 -3.67 18.21 -48.26
C PRO A 263 -2.57 17.42 -48.96
N ALA A 264 -1.89 17.98 -49.97
CA ALA A 264 -0.79 17.30 -50.66
C ALA A 264 0.50 17.28 -49.82
N ARG A 265 0.84 18.40 -49.16
CA ARG A 265 2.03 18.52 -48.29
C ARG A 265 1.83 17.75 -46.98
N MET A 266 0.61 17.78 -46.44
CA MET A 266 0.27 16.99 -45.25
C MET A 266 0.46 15.48 -45.42
N ARG A 267 0.31 14.90 -46.62
CA ARG A 267 0.52 13.44 -46.80
C ARG A 267 1.94 12.96 -46.51
N VAL A 268 2.95 13.81 -46.67
CA VAL A 268 4.33 13.46 -46.32
C VAL A 268 4.46 13.42 -44.80
N MET A 269 3.98 14.47 -44.13
CA MET A 269 3.91 14.55 -42.66
C MET A 269 3.09 13.39 -42.06
N ASP A 270 1.86 13.17 -42.53
CA ASP A 270 0.96 12.08 -42.12
C ASP A 270 1.52 10.68 -42.40
N GLY A 271 2.52 10.56 -43.29
CA GLY A 271 3.26 9.31 -43.53
C GLY A 271 4.22 8.97 -42.40
N LEU A 272 4.91 9.98 -41.87
CA LEU A 272 5.88 9.86 -40.77
C LEU A 272 5.18 9.54 -39.44
N TYR A 273 4.00 10.13 -39.19
CA TYR A 273 3.20 9.88 -37.97
C TYR A 273 2.44 8.54 -37.92
N GLN A 274 2.65 7.61 -38.87
CA GLN A 274 1.95 6.32 -38.88
C GLN A 274 2.68 5.18 -38.15
N GLN A 275 3.91 5.41 -37.68
CA GLN A 275 4.66 4.48 -36.84
C GLN A 275 4.26 4.64 -35.36
N GLN A 276 4.22 3.54 -34.60
CA GLN A 276 3.84 3.58 -33.17
C GLN A 276 4.96 4.12 -32.29
N ASP A 277 6.21 3.85 -32.67
CA ASP A 277 7.40 4.42 -32.07
C ASP A 277 7.95 5.46 -33.06
N ILE A 278 7.64 6.73 -32.81
CA ILE A 278 8.11 7.84 -33.64
C ILE A 278 9.51 8.20 -33.15
N ASP A 279 10.52 7.82 -33.93
CA ASP A 279 11.89 8.32 -33.81
C ASP A 279 11.87 9.83 -34.03
N MET A 280 12.11 10.60 -32.96
CA MET A 280 12.01 12.06 -32.98
C MET A 280 13.08 12.71 -33.85
N ASP A 281 14.26 12.11 -33.95
CA ASP A 281 15.38 12.66 -34.74
C ASP A 281 15.11 12.44 -36.24
N LEU A 282 14.66 11.25 -36.62
CA LEU A 282 14.23 10.93 -37.99
C LEU A 282 13.01 11.77 -38.40
N PHE A 283 12.07 11.95 -37.47
CA PHE A 283 10.89 12.78 -37.68
C PHE A 283 11.27 14.26 -37.85
N GLN A 284 12.14 14.82 -37.01
CA GLN A 284 12.55 16.21 -37.10
C GLN A 284 13.38 16.47 -38.38
N ALA A 285 14.25 15.56 -38.78
CA ALA A 285 15.01 15.67 -40.04
C ALA A 285 14.10 15.72 -41.29
N SER A 286 13.08 14.85 -41.34
CA SER A 286 12.12 14.80 -42.46
C SER A 286 11.08 15.93 -42.41
N TYR A 287 10.81 16.45 -41.22
CA TYR A 287 10.05 17.68 -41.01
C TYR A 287 10.82 18.91 -41.55
N ASP A 288 12.10 19.04 -41.21
CA ASP A 288 12.98 20.12 -41.67
C ASP A 288 13.18 20.09 -43.19
N GLU A 289 13.36 18.91 -43.80
CA GLU A 289 13.40 18.73 -45.27
C GLU A 289 12.10 19.27 -45.93
N THR A 290 10.95 19.05 -45.30
CA THR A 290 9.66 19.53 -45.80
C THR A 290 9.51 21.05 -45.61
N LEU A 291 9.98 21.61 -44.49
CA LEU A 291 10.06 23.06 -44.30
C LEU A 291 11.03 23.72 -45.28
N GLN A 292 12.14 23.07 -45.64
CA GLN A 292 13.09 23.58 -46.63
C GLN A 292 12.44 23.66 -48.01
N ARG A 293 11.74 22.62 -48.46
CA ARG A 293 10.94 22.64 -49.71
C ARG A 293 9.85 23.72 -49.69
N VAL A 294 9.20 23.94 -48.54
CA VAL A 294 8.25 25.06 -48.38
C VAL A 294 8.96 26.40 -48.52
N LYS A 295 10.14 26.59 -47.91
CA LYS A 295 10.95 27.82 -48.02
C LYS A 295 11.41 28.08 -49.46
N GLU A 296 11.74 27.04 -50.23
CA GLU A 296 12.15 27.14 -51.64
C GLU A 296 11.04 27.66 -52.56
N ASP A 297 9.78 27.26 -52.37
CA ASP A 297 8.65 27.78 -53.18
C ASP A 297 8.45 29.30 -53.07
N TRP A 298 8.82 29.88 -51.93
CA TRP A 298 8.79 31.32 -51.65
C TRP A 298 10.04 32.07 -52.13
N GLN A 299 11.02 31.38 -52.72
CA GLN A 299 12.16 32.02 -53.38
C GLN A 299 11.80 32.45 -54.81
N GLY A 300 12.48 33.50 -55.27
CA GLY A 300 12.25 34.13 -56.58
C GLY A 300 11.18 35.22 -56.57
N PHE A 301 10.78 35.65 -57.77
CA PHE A 301 9.90 36.79 -58.01
C PHE A 301 8.54 36.34 -58.55
N PHE A 302 7.48 36.96 -58.06
CA PHE A 302 6.15 36.91 -58.64
C PHE A 302 5.97 38.11 -59.59
N MET A 303 5.53 37.88 -60.82
CA MET A 303 5.27 38.98 -61.75
C MET A 303 3.86 39.55 -61.59
N LEU A 304 3.75 40.69 -60.92
CA LEU A 304 2.51 41.44 -60.87
C LEU A 304 2.22 42.02 -62.26
N LEU A 305 0.99 41.76 -62.76
CA LEU A 305 0.52 42.12 -64.12
C LEU A 305 1.43 41.64 -65.27
N GLY A 306 2.31 40.65 -65.03
CA GLY A 306 3.19 40.08 -66.05
C GLY A 306 4.43 40.91 -66.40
N ILE A 307 4.71 42.03 -65.71
CA ILE A 307 5.82 42.94 -66.05
C ILE A 307 6.63 43.43 -64.82
N ILE A 308 6.05 43.39 -63.61
CA ILE A 308 6.71 43.91 -62.40
C ILE A 308 7.14 42.73 -61.51
N PRO A 309 8.45 42.42 -61.41
CA PRO A 309 8.94 41.36 -60.54
C PRO A 309 8.93 41.80 -59.07
N ILE A 310 7.96 41.31 -58.31
CA ILE A 310 7.88 41.49 -56.85
C ILE A 310 8.50 40.26 -56.19
N PRO A 311 9.52 40.40 -55.31
CA PRO A 311 10.00 39.29 -54.49
C PRO A 311 8.84 38.54 -53.82
N LYS A 312 8.74 37.22 -53.98
CA LYS A 312 7.66 36.43 -53.35
C LYS A 312 7.68 36.56 -51.82
N SER A 313 8.85 36.82 -51.23
CA SER A 313 9.03 37.14 -49.81
C SER A 313 8.28 38.39 -49.35
N LEU A 314 7.97 39.37 -50.22
CA LEU A 314 7.14 40.54 -49.86
C LEU A 314 5.64 40.23 -49.86
N LEU A 315 5.23 39.09 -50.45
CA LEU A 315 3.86 38.56 -50.36
C LEU A 315 3.70 37.61 -49.15
N GLN A 316 4.80 37.33 -48.44
CA GLN A 316 4.80 36.56 -47.21
C GLN A 316 4.34 37.48 -46.08
N GLY A 317 3.04 37.45 -45.77
CA GLY A 317 2.41 38.37 -44.82
C GLY A 317 3.14 38.45 -43.49
N GLU A 318 3.74 39.61 -43.23
CA GLU A 318 4.45 39.93 -41.99
C GLU A 318 3.42 40.20 -40.88
N PHE A 319 3.60 39.55 -39.73
CA PHE A 319 2.80 39.80 -38.54
C PHE A 319 3.76 40.05 -37.37
N ASP A 320 3.86 41.33 -36.99
CA ASP A 320 4.52 41.80 -35.76
C ASP A 320 5.96 41.26 -35.56
N GLY A 321 6.76 41.26 -36.63
CA GLY A 321 8.19 40.94 -36.59
C GLY A 321 8.57 39.46 -36.43
N ILE A 322 7.61 38.56 -36.23
CA ILE A 322 7.87 37.11 -36.12
C ILE A 322 7.49 36.41 -37.43
N ARG A 323 8.41 35.64 -38.01
CA ARG A 323 8.09 34.85 -39.21
C ARG A 323 7.15 33.72 -38.81
N TYR A 324 5.96 33.71 -39.39
CA TYR A 324 4.93 32.67 -39.21
C TYR A 324 5.44 31.22 -39.28
N LEU A 325 6.54 30.97 -40.00
CA LEU A 325 7.16 29.65 -40.16
C LEU A 325 7.87 29.18 -38.89
N ASP A 326 8.34 30.07 -38.02
CA ASP A 326 9.13 29.72 -36.84
C ASP A 326 8.22 29.16 -35.73
N ASP A 327 7.08 29.82 -35.49
CA ASP A 327 6.00 29.34 -34.61
C ASP A 327 5.36 28.03 -35.14
N LEU A 328 5.31 27.89 -36.47
CA LEU A 328 4.94 26.65 -37.15
C LEU A 328 6.03 25.57 -37.07
N THR A 329 7.28 25.85 -36.71
CA THR A 329 8.34 24.82 -36.74
C THR A 329 8.12 23.79 -35.63
N ASN A 330 7.75 24.22 -34.42
CA ASN A 330 7.75 23.33 -33.26
C ASN A 330 6.36 22.80 -32.83
N ALA A 331 5.25 23.45 -33.23
CA ALA A 331 3.93 23.16 -32.67
C ALA A 331 3.40 21.73 -32.94
N LEU A 332 3.58 21.21 -34.16
CA LEU A 332 3.15 19.86 -34.54
C LEU A 332 4.08 18.75 -34.01
N PRO A 333 5.43 18.89 -34.06
CA PRO A 333 6.36 18.07 -33.26
C PRO A 333 5.99 17.97 -31.78
N LEU A 334 5.81 19.12 -31.11
CA LEU A 334 5.56 19.20 -29.68
C LEU A 334 4.24 18.53 -29.29
N ALA A 335 3.16 18.79 -30.03
CA ALA A 335 1.87 18.13 -29.80
C ALA A 335 1.93 16.60 -29.99
N THR A 336 2.82 16.11 -30.87
CA THR A 336 3.04 14.67 -31.07
C THR A 336 3.83 14.06 -29.91
N MET A 337 4.88 14.75 -29.43
CA MET A 337 5.64 14.33 -28.25
C MET A 337 4.76 14.28 -26.99
N GLU A 338 3.94 15.30 -26.77
CA GLU A 338 2.97 15.35 -25.67
C GLU A 338 1.94 14.21 -25.76
N GLN A 339 1.45 13.89 -26.96
CA GLN A 339 0.53 12.76 -27.18
C GLN A 339 1.18 11.42 -26.79
N ASN A 340 2.42 11.18 -27.22
CA ASN A 340 3.15 9.95 -26.91
C ASN A 340 3.47 9.85 -25.40
N LYS A 341 3.89 10.95 -24.77
CA LYS A 341 4.12 11.01 -23.32
C LYS A 341 2.84 10.68 -22.55
N ALA A 342 1.71 11.29 -22.91
CA ALA A 342 0.43 11.04 -22.26
C ALA A 342 -0.09 9.60 -22.49
N GLN A 343 0.19 8.98 -23.65
CA GLN A 343 -0.12 7.57 -23.90
C GLN A 343 0.64 6.63 -22.97
N LEU A 344 1.93 6.89 -22.73
CA LEU A 344 2.75 6.10 -21.82
C LEU A 344 2.28 6.29 -20.36
N GLN A 345 2.02 7.52 -19.95
CA GLN A 345 1.52 7.84 -18.60
C GLN A 345 0.15 7.19 -18.32
N GLU A 346 -0.83 7.26 -19.24
CA GLU A 346 -2.11 6.56 -19.04
C GLU A 346 -1.93 5.04 -18.93
N LYS A 347 -1.00 4.45 -19.69
CA LYS A 347 -0.70 3.00 -19.63
C LYS A 347 -0.10 2.61 -18.28
N GLU A 348 0.81 3.43 -17.74
CA GLU A 348 1.43 3.22 -16.43
C GLU A 348 0.40 3.35 -15.30
N SER A 349 -0.35 4.45 -15.25
CA SER A 349 -1.43 4.66 -14.28
C SER A 349 -2.53 3.60 -14.36
N ARG A 350 -2.82 3.07 -15.57
CA ARG A 350 -3.76 1.95 -15.74
C ARG A 350 -3.26 0.67 -15.09
N ASN A 351 -1.95 0.41 -15.14
CA ASN A 351 -1.34 -0.74 -14.47
C ASN A 351 -1.31 -0.56 -12.95
N GLY A 352 -1.03 0.66 -12.47
CA GLY A 352 -1.15 1.03 -11.04
C GLY A 352 -2.53 0.70 -10.48
N VAL A 353 -3.60 1.22 -11.11
CA VAL A 353 -4.99 0.93 -10.69
C VAL A 353 -5.33 -0.57 -10.71
N ILE A 354 -4.72 -1.37 -11.58
CA ILE A 354 -4.90 -2.84 -11.56
C ILE A 354 -4.20 -3.47 -10.34
N ALA A 355 -3.01 -2.99 -9.99
CA ALA A 355 -2.25 -3.46 -8.83
C ALA A 355 -2.96 -3.07 -7.52
N ASP A 356 -3.34 -1.80 -7.35
CA ASP A 356 -4.00 -1.27 -6.15
C ASP A 356 -5.28 -2.05 -5.79
N VAL A 357 -6.12 -2.32 -6.80
CA VAL A 357 -7.36 -3.09 -6.63
C VAL A 357 -7.08 -4.56 -6.30
N ARG A 358 -6.02 -5.15 -6.86
CA ARG A 358 -5.62 -6.53 -6.52
C ARG A 358 -5.11 -6.61 -5.09
N GLN A 359 -4.27 -5.68 -4.66
CA GLN A 359 -3.72 -5.65 -3.31
C GLN A 359 -4.83 -5.43 -2.28
N SER A 360 -5.71 -4.46 -2.50
CA SER A 360 -6.88 -4.22 -1.65
C SER A 360 -7.84 -5.42 -1.61
N PHE A 361 -7.95 -6.18 -2.70
CA PHE A 361 -8.77 -7.40 -2.75
C PHE A 361 -8.15 -8.55 -1.97
N LEU A 362 -6.82 -8.69 -2.00
CA LEU A 362 -6.09 -9.70 -1.22
C LEU A 362 -6.12 -9.37 0.29
N GLU A 363 -6.00 -8.09 0.66
CA GLU A 363 -6.16 -7.62 2.04
C GLU A 363 -7.58 -7.87 2.58
N ALA A 364 -8.61 -7.54 1.79
CA ALA A 364 -9.99 -7.88 2.10
C ALA A 364 -10.22 -9.40 2.20
N LYS A 365 -9.44 -10.21 1.47
CA LYS A 365 -9.49 -11.68 1.54
C LYS A 365 -8.80 -12.26 2.78
N GLY A 366 -7.63 -11.76 3.15
CA GLY A 366 -6.94 -12.19 4.37
C GLY A 366 -7.75 -11.88 5.62
N THR A 367 -8.41 -10.72 5.65
CA THR A 367 -9.34 -10.35 6.74
C THR A 367 -10.66 -11.14 6.71
N GLU A 368 -11.16 -11.54 5.54
CA GLU A 368 -12.29 -12.46 5.42
C GLU A 368 -11.98 -13.82 6.05
N GLU A 369 -10.82 -14.40 5.75
CA GLU A 369 -10.41 -15.68 6.31
C GLU A 369 -10.11 -15.58 7.81
N SER A 370 -9.51 -14.47 8.27
CA SER A 370 -9.34 -14.17 9.70
C SER A 370 -10.68 -14.12 10.44
N TYR A 371 -11.71 -13.53 9.83
CA TYR A 371 -13.06 -13.50 10.40
C TYR A 371 -13.75 -14.87 10.35
N ALA A 372 -13.59 -15.61 9.25
CA ALA A 372 -14.07 -16.99 9.15
C ALA A 372 -13.45 -17.88 10.23
N GLN A 373 -12.15 -17.75 10.47
CA GLN A 373 -11.43 -18.53 11.48
C GLN A 373 -11.91 -18.20 12.90
N ALA A 374 -12.07 -16.92 13.26
CA ALA A 374 -12.62 -16.53 14.56
C ALA A 374 -14.04 -17.11 14.82
N LEU A 375 -14.86 -17.23 13.77
CA LEU A 375 -16.18 -17.89 13.84
C LEU A 375 -16.06 -19.42 14.06
N ARG A 376 -15.09 -20.09 13.41
CA ARG A 376 -14.78 -21.52 13.66
C ARG A 376 -14.28 -21.75 15.08
N ASP A 377 -13.44 -20.86 15.60
CA ASP A 377 -12.86 -20.97 16.95
C ASP A 377 -13.92 -20.81 18.05
N LYS A 378 -14.91 -19.95 17.84
CA LYS A 378 -16.10 -19.91 18.72
C LYS A 378 -16.91 -21.21 18.69
N ASP A 379 -17.16 -21.80 17.52
CA ASP A 379 -17.87 -23.09 17.41
C ASP A 379 -17.09 -24.19 18.16
N ASN A 380 -15.75 -24.19 18.07
CA ASN A 380 -14.85 -25.10 18.79
C ASN A 380 -14.88 -24.87 20.32
N ALA A 381 -14.83 -23.61 20.77
CA ALA A 381 -14.91 -23.23 22.19
C ALA A 381 -16.28 -23.59 22.79
N ALA A 382 -17.37 -23.29 22.09
CA ALA A 382 -18.73 -23.63 22.52
C ALA A 382 -18.96 -25.15 22.61
N THR A 383 -18.42 -25.90 21.64
CA THR A 383 -18.43 -27.37 21.67
C THR A 383 -17.63 -27.92 22.87
N SER A 384 -16.51 -27.28 23.21
CA SER A 384 -15.68 -27.65 24.36
C SER A 384 -16.37 -27.35 25.69
N LEU A 385 -17.01 -26.18 25.81
CA LEU A 385 -17.84 -25.80 26.97
C LEU A 385 -19.04 -26.75 27.14
N ALA A 386 -19.69 -27.18 26.07
CA ALA A 386 -20.78 -28.15 26.14
C ALA A 386 -20.29 -29.52 26.69
N LYS A 387 -19.15 -30.01 26.20
CA LYS A 387 -18.50 -31.24 26.71
C LYS A 387 -18.09 -31.10 28.18
N ALA A 388 -17.50 -29.96 28.58
CA ALA A 388 -17.13 -29.66 29.97
C ALA A 388 -18.37 -29.63 30.89
N THR A 389 -19.44 -28.97 30.46
CA THR A 389 -20.74 -28.92 31.17
C THR A 389 -21.33 -30.33 31.36
N GLN A 390 -21.18 -31.22 30.38
CA GLN A 390 -21.61 -32.61 30.51
C GLN A 390 -20.75 -33.41 31.49
N LYS A 391 -19.42 -33.23 31.48
CA LYS A 391 -18.52 -33.83 32.49
C LYS A 391 -18.87 -33.37 33.91
N LEU A 392 -19.14 -32.09 34.11
CA LEU A 392 -19.57 -31.54 35.41
C LEU A 392 -20.88 -32.16 35.89
N LYS A 393 -21.88 -32.33 35.00
CA LYS A 393 -23.14 -33.02 35.33
C LYS A 393 -22.96 -34.49 35.72
N LEU A 394 -21.90 -35.13 35.24
CA LEU A 394 -21.52 -36.51 35.56
C LEU A 394 -20.54 -36.60 36.75
N SER A 395 -20.24 -35.48 37.42
CA SER A 395 -19.24 -35.38 38.49
C SER A 395 -17.82 -35.79 38.07
N LEU A 396 -17.50 -35.69 36.77
CA LEU A 396 -16.19 -36.01 36.18
C LEU A 396 -15.27 -34.77 36.03
N MET A 397 -15.67 -33.64 36.60
CA MET A 397 -15.01 -32.33 36.49
C MET A 397 -15.46 -31.46 37.68
N LYS A 398 -14.60 -30.56 38.17
CA LYS A 398 -14.95 -29.60 39.24
C LYS A 398 -15.65 -28.36 38.66
N ALA A 399 -16.41 -27.65 39.49
CA ALA A 399 -17.09 -26.42 39.06
C ALA A 399 -16.07 -25.34 38.63
N ASP A 400 -14.95 -25.23 39.33
CA ASP A 400 -13.90 -24.23 39.08
C ASP A 400 -13.19 -24.47 37.74
N GLU A 401 -13.13 -25.72 37.27
CA GLU A 401 -12.57 -26.09 35.96
C GLU A 401 -13.49 -25.67 34.79
N LEU A 402 -14.79 -25.43 35.04
CA LEU A 402 -15.73 -24.97 34.01
C LEU A 402 -15.45 -23.51 33.61
N GLN A 403 -14.93 -22.69 34.53
CA GLN A 403 -14.73 -21.25 34.32
C GLN A 403 -13.78 -20.98 33.15
N ALA A 404 -12.69 -21.74 33.02
CA ALA A 404 -11.74 -21.60 31.90
C ALA A 404 -12.40 -21.83 30.52
N TYR A 405 -13.39 -22.75 30.43
CA TYR A 405 -14.14 -22.96 29.19
C TYR A 405 -15.14 -21.84 28.89
N GLN A 406 -15.67 -21.16 29.93
CA GLN A 406 -16.52 -19.98 29.75
C GLN A 406 -15.67 -18.79 29.29
N GLU A 407 -14.52 -18.57 29.92
CA GLU A 407 -13.56 -17.54 29.53
C GLU A 407 -13.03 -17.73 28.10
N ALA A 408 -12.82 -18.97 27.65
CA ALA A 408 -12.43 -19.27 26.26
C ALA A 408 -13.53 -18.91 25.23
N VAL A 409 -14.81 -19.15 25.55
CA VAL A 409 -15.94 -18.70 24.69
C VAL A 409 -16.03 -17.18 24.71
N ASP A 410 -15.94 -16.56 25.89
CA ASP A 410 -15.94 -15.11 26.06
C ASP A 410 -14.76 -14.43 25.35
N GLN A 411 -13.62 -15.11 25.17
CA GLN A 411 -12.45 -14.65 24.39
C GLN A 411 -12.68 -14.76 22.88
N ALA A 412 -13.20 -15.90 22.40
CA ALA A 412 -13.53 -16.09 20.98
C ALA A 412 -14.57 -15.06 20.50
N ASP A 413 -15.54 -14.70 21.35
CA ASP A 413 -16.50 -13.62 21.06
C ASP A 413 -15.84 -12.23 20.93
N GLN A 414 -14.68 -11.99 21.54
CA GLN A 414 -13.92 -10.72 21.38
C GLN A 414 -13.17 -10.71 20.06
N GLN A 415 -12.53 -11.84 19.72
CA GLN A 415 -11.82 -12.03 18.45
C GLN A 415 -12.78 -11.90 17.26
N ILE A 416 -13.99 -12.44 17.36
CA ILE A 416 -15.05 -12.26 16.36
C ILE A 416 -15.38 -10.79 16.12
N VAL A 417 -15.61 -10.00 17.19
CA VAL A 417 -15.94 -8.57 17.03
C VAL A 417 -14.78 -7.80 16.40
N ALA A 418 -13.55 -8.06 16.82
CA ALA A 418 -12.36 -7.43 16.26
C ALA A 418 -12.14 -7.81 14.78
N ALA A 419 -12.20 -9.10 14.45
CA ALA A 419 -12.02 -9.61 13.08
C ALA A 419 -13.15 -9.14 12.15
N GLN A 420 -14.40 -9.09 12.62
CA GLN A 420 -15.54 -8.56 11.84
C GLN A 420 -15.36 -7.07 11.52
N ILE A 421 -14.86 -6.28 12.48
CA ILE A 421 -14.59 -4.85 12.26
C ILE A 421 -13.39 -4.68 11.31
N GLY A 422 -12.33 -5.46 11.47
CA GLY A 422 -11.19 -5.48 10.54
C GLY A 422 -11.60 -5.81 9.10
N TYR A 423 -12.40 -6.87 8.92
CA TYR A 423 -13.00 -7.22 7.62
C TYR A 423 -13.87 -6.10 7.06
N LYS A 424 -14.72 -5.47 7.89
CA LYS A 424 -15.54 -4.32 7.46
C LYS A 424 -14.71 -3.13 7.00
N MET A 425 -13.60 -2.82 7.70
CA MET A 425 -12.67 -1.77 7.27
C MET A 425 -11.97 -2.15 5.95
N ALA A 426 -11.53 -3.40 5.79
CA ALA A 426 -10.86 -3.86 4.57
C ALA A 426 -11.79 -3.86 3.33
N ILE A 427 -13.05 -4.29 3.47
CA ILE A 427 -14.02 -4.19 2.36
C ILE A 427 -14.40 -2.73 2.05
N GLY A 428 -14.40 -1.83 3.04
CA GLY A 428 -14.55 -0.38 2.83
C GLY A 428 -13.36 0.24 2.06
N LYS A 429 -12.12 -0.18 2.39
CA LYS A 429 -10.90 0.20 1.66
C LYS A 429 -10.95 -0.30 0.21
N LEU A 430 -11.39 -1.54 0.00
CA LEU A 430 -11.62 -2.10 -1.34
C LEU A 430 -12.75 -1.36 -2.09
N ASP A 431 -13.81 -0.92 -1.41
CA ASP A 431 -14.86 -0.11 -2.04
C ASP A 431 -14.32 1.24 -2.53
N LEU A 432 -13.47 1.90 -1.74
CA LEU A 432 -12.77 3.12 -2.13
C LEU A 432 -11.88 2.89 -3.37
N ALA A 433 -11.05 1.84 -3.35
CA ALA A 433 -10.17 1.48 -4.47
C ALA A 433 -10.94 1.12 -5.77
N THR A 434 -12.14 0.55 -5.63
CA THR A 434 -13.01 0.17 -6.75
C THR A 434 -14.02 1.24 -7.17
N GLY A 435 -14.07 2.36 -6.46
CA GLY A 435 -14.92 3.51 -6.77
C GLY A 435 -16.40 3.33 -6.40
N GLY A 436 -16.72 2.52 -5.39
CA GLY A 436 -18.12 2.25 -4.99
C GLY A 436 -18.70 0.98 -5.61
N ALA A 437 -17.86 -0.03 -5.89
CA ALA A 437 -18.29 -1.27 -6.53
C ALA A 437 -18.70 -2.36 -5.54
N VAL A 438 -18.07 -2.40 -4.36
CA VAL A 438 -18.27 -3.45 -3.33
C VAL A 438 -19.56 -3.18 -2.56
N ASP A 439 -19.84 -1.92 -2.19
CA ASP A 439 -21.04 -1.48 -1.45
C ASP A 439 -22.34 -2.03 -2.08
N ARG A 440 -22.38 -2.09 -3.42
CA ARG A 440 -23.51 -2.60 -4.22
C ARG A 440 -23.69 -4.11 -4.20
N THR A 441 -22.72 -4.84 -3.65
CA THR A 441 -22.66 -6.30 -3.58
C THR A 441 -22.70 -6.84 -2.16
N LEU A 442 -22.70 -5.97 -1.16
CA LEU A 442 -22.79 -6.33 0.25
C LEU A 442 -24.09 -7.07 0.55
N ARG A 443 -23.99 -8.10 1.38
CA ARG A 443 -25.11 -8.90 1.87
C ARG A 443 -25.18 -8.79 3.39
N PRO A 444 -26.36 -8.49 3.98
CA PRO A 444 -26.51 -8.46 5.42
C PRO A 444 -26.41 -9.86 6.01
N GLY A 445 -25.82 -9.97 7.21
CA GLY A 445 -25.66 -11.20 7.96
C GLY A 445 -24.20 -11.57 8.23
N ILE A 446 -24.02 -12.65 9.00
CA ILE A 446 -22.70 -13.21 9.31
C ILE A 446 -22.14 -13.88 8.04
N LEU A 447 -20.83 -13.75 7.82
CA LEU A 447 -20.08 -14.40 6.75
C LEU A 447 -20.35 -15.93 6.76
N PRO A 448 -20.64 -16.59 5.63
CA PRO A 448 -20.92 -18.04 5.58
C PRO A 448 -19.65 -18.92 5.69
N TYR A 449 -18.99 -18.85 6.84
CA TYR A 449 -17.63 -19.37 7.14
C TYR A 449 -17.38 -20.89 7.03
N LYS A 450 -18.41 -21.71 6.81
CA LYS A 450 -18.31 -23.18 6.85
C LYS A 450 -17.84 -23.81 5.54
N ASP A 451 -18.08 -23.12 4.42
CA ASP A 451 -17.77 -23.59 3.06
C ASP A 451 -16.87 -22.59 2.30
N ILE A 452 -16.17 -21.70 3.02
CA ILE A 452 -15.21 -20.76 2.42
C ILE A 452 -13.93 -21.52 2.06
N ASP A 453 -13.56 -21.41 0.78
CA ASP A 453 -12.29 -21.85 0.21
C ASP A 453 -11.15 -21.09 0.90
N ASP A 454 -10.33 -21.83 1.64
CA ASP A 454 -9.25 -21.35 2.53
C ASP A 454 -8.11 -20.63 1.80
N GLY A 455 -8.11 -20.63 0.47
CA GLY A 455 -7.07 -20.02 -0.36
C GLY A 455 -5.75 -20.79 -0.40
N LEU A 456 -5.66 -21.94 0.30
CA LEU A 456 -4.50 -22.85 0.28
C LEU A 456 -4.57 -23.82 -0.91
N SER A 457 -5.73 -23.94 -1.56
CA SER A 457 -5.90 -24.69 -2.80
C SER A 457 -5.07 -24.06 -3.95
N PRO A 458 -4.10 -24.78 -4.57
CA PRO A 458 -3.25 -24.22 -5.62
C PRO A 458 -4.07 -23.80 -6.86
N ILE A 459 -4.11 -22.49 -7.09
CA ILE A 459 -4.94 -21.86 -8.12
C ILE A 459 -4.41 -22.22 -9.52
N LYS A 460 -5.18 -23.02 -10.27
CA LYS A 460 -4.93 -23.23 -11.71
C LYS A 460 -5.10 -21.88 -12.44
N PRO A 461 -4.07 -21.33 -13.10
CA PRO A 461 -4.14 -19.99 -13.67
C PRO A 461 -5.19 -19.92 -14.79
N GLN A 462 -6.20 -19.06 -14.61
CA GLN A 462 -7.17 -18.81 -15.68
C GLN A 462 -6.49 -18.04 -16.82
N LYS A 463 -6.36 -18.74 -17.95
CA LYS A 463 -5.73 -18.24 -19.17
C LYS A 463 -6.49 -16.99 -19.67
N PRO A 464 -5.82 -15.85 -19.95
CA PRO A 464 -6.48 -14.66 -20.48
C PRO A 464 -7.30 -14.99 -21.73
N GLN A 465 -8.55 -14.52 -21.79
CA GLN A 465 -9.38 -14.70 -22.99
C GLN A 465 -8.77 -13.90 -24.14
N ALA A 466 -8.29 -14.61 -25.17
CA ALA A 466 -7.62 -13.99 -26.30
C ALA A 466 -8.57 -13.05 -27.08
N PRO A 467 -8.10 -11.90 -27.56
CA PRO A 467 -8.92 -10.98 -28.36
C PRO A 467 -9.48 -11.68 -29.61
N LEU A 468 -10.76 -11.44 -29.88
CA LEU A 468 -11.46 -11.99 -31.05
C LEU A 468 -11.07 -11.26 -32.34
N GLY A 469 -10.48 -10.07 -32.22
CA GLY A 469 -10.02 -9.24 -33.31
C GLY A 469 -9.51 -7.88 -32.86
N THR A 470 -9.24 -7.01 -33.81
CA THR A 470 -8.92 -5.59 -33.62
C THR A 470 -9.81 -4.71 -34.49
N TRP A 471 -9.94 -3.44 -34.12
CA TRP A 471 -10.63 -2.42 -34.91
C TRP A 471 -9.74 -1.21 -35.13
N LYS A 472 -9.97 -0.48 -36.22
CA LYS A 472 -9.23 0.73 -36.59
C LYS A 472 -10.13 1.72 -37.31
N ILE A 473 -10.10 2.97 -36.86
CA ILE A 473 -10.72 4.13 -37.49
C ILE A 473 -9.60 4.98 -38.08
N LYS A 474 -9.70 5.32 -39.36
CA LYS A 474 -8.78 6.26 -40.03
C LYS A 474 -9.54 7.50 -40.46
N PRO A 475 -9.00 8.72 -40.32
CA PRO A 475 -9.60 9.90 -40.95
C PRO A 475 -9.54 9.76 -42.48
N ALA A 476 -10.62 10.14 -43.16
CA ALA A 476 -10.66 10.21 -44.61
C ALA A 476 -9.98 11.52 -45.06
N VAL A 477 -8.87 11.42 -45.78
CA VAL A 477 -8.00 12.56 -46.13
C VAL A 477 -8.80 13.69 -46.81
N GLY A 478 -8.88 14.84 -46.14
CA GLY A 478 -9.51 16.06 -46.66
C GLY A 478 -10.98 16.29 -46.30
N GLN A 479 -11.61 15.45 -45.46
CA GLN A 479 -12.99 15.68 -44.96
C GLN A 479 -13.11 15.29 -43.47
N LEU A 480 -14.08 15.87 -42.75
CA LEU A 480 -14.43 15.54 -41.35
C LEU A 480 -15.11 14.16 -41.20
N LEU A 481 -14.68 13.19 -41.99
CA LEU A 481 -15.26 11.85 -42.07
C LEU A 481 -14.17 10.80 -41.80
N SER A 482 -14.60 9.62 -41.37
CA SER A 482 -13.71 8.53 -41.00
C SER A 482 -14.08 7.21 -41.68
N ASP A 483 -13.07 6.43 -42.00
CA ASP A 483 -13.16 5.05 -42.47
C ASP A 483 -12.99 4.10 -41.27
N PHE A 484 -14.04 3.34 -40.93
CA PHE A 484 -14.01 2.33 -39.87
C PHE A 484 -13.68 0.95 -40.45
N SER A 485 -12.82 0.17 -39.81
CA SER A 485 -12.39 -1.16 -40.27
C SER A 485 -12.16 -2.13 -39.11
N ILE A 486 -12.28 -3.43 -39.36
CA ILE A 486 -11.99 -4.48 -38.38
C ILE A 486 -11.10 -5.58 -38.97
N SER A 487 -10.39 -6.28 -38.10
CA SER A 487 -9.77 -7.58 -38.37
C SER A 487 -10.28 -8.56 -37.33
N VAL A 488 -10.86 -9.69 -37.75
CA VAL A 488 -11.40 -10.71 -36.82
C VAL A 488 -10.82 -12.08 -37.14
N SER A 489 -10.68 -12.92 -36.12
CA SER A 489 -10.14 -14.27 -36.28
C SER A 489 -10.93 -15.07 -37.31
N LYS A 490 -10.22 -15.72 -38.25
CA LYS A 490 -10.82 -16.60 -39.27
C LYS A 490 -11.72 -17.69 -38.65
N LYS A 491 -11.44 -18.09 -37.40
CA LYS A 491 -12.23 -19.07 -36.63
C LYS A 491 -13.69 -18.65 -36.41
N LEU A 492 -14.01 -17.35 -36.42
CA LEU A 492 -15.37 -16.84 -36.25
C LEU A 492 -16.23 -16.98 -37.52
N GLY A 493 -15.64 -17.23 -38.69
CA GLY A 493 -16.36 -17.52 -39.93
C GLY A 493 -17.25 -16.38 -40.47
N ALA A 494 -17.04 -15.15 -40.01
CA ALA A 494 -17.77 -13.97 -40.47
C ALA A 494 -17.36 -13.56 -41.90
N THR A 495 -18.33 -13.19 -42.73
CA THR A 495 -18.11 -12.71 -44.10
C THR A 495 -18.25 -11.20 -44.22
N GLU A 496 -19.11 -10.61 -43.39
CA GLU A 496 -19.49 -9.19 -43.43
C GLU A 496 -19.65 -8.64 -42.00
N TYR A 497 -19.63 -7.33 -41.85
CA TYR A 497 -19.93 -6.64 -40.60
C TYR A 497 -20.68 -5.32 -40.84
N ALA A 498 -21.35 -4.81 -39.82
CA ALA A 498 -21.89 -3.46 -39.79
C ALA A 498 -21.67 -2.82 -38.41
N VAL A 499 -21.54 -1.49 -38.39
CA VAL A 499 -21.37 -0.70 -37.16
C VAL A 499 -22.74 -0.19 -36.71
N PHE A 500 -22.98 -0.18 -35.40
CA PHE A 500 -24.19 0.34 -34.78
C PHE A 500 -23.82 1.22 -33.58
N THR A 501 -24.70 2.17 -33.21
CA THR A 501 -24.63 2.79 -31.88
C THR A 501 -25.07 1.79 -30.80
N LYS A 502 -24.74 2.05 -29.53
CA LYS A 502 -25.29 1.34 -28.36
C LYS A 502 -26.81 1.27 -28.43
N ALA A 503 -27.46 2.40 -28.74
CA ALA A 503 -28.90 2.56 -28.98
C ALA A 503 -29.45 1.86 -30.26
N GLY A 504 -28.65 1.05 -30.97
CA GLY A 504 -29.13 0.19 -32.06
C GLY A 504 -29.31 0.86 -33.42
N LYS A 505 -28.93 2.13 -33.59
CA LYS A 505 -28.96 2.82 -34.89
C LYS A 505 -27.76 2.39 -35.73
N ARG A 506 -28.00 1.84 -36.93
CA ARG A 506 -26.92 1.41 -37.84
C ARG A 506 -26.17 2.60 -38.43
N ILE A 507 -24.85 2.52 -38.46
CA ILE A 507 -23.95 3.51 -39.04
C ILE A 507 -23.33 2.91 -40.31
N GLY A 508 -23.64 3.52 -41.46
CA GLY A 508 -23.23 3.02 -42.77
C GLY A 508 -24.01 1.79 -43.27
N LYS A 509 -23.54 1.21 -44.37
CA LYS A 509 -24.02 -0.06 -44.93
C LYS A 509 -23.13 -1.21 -44.46
N PRO A 510 -23.64 -2.46 -44.36
CA PRO A 510 -22.79 -3.62 -44.14
C PRO A 510 -21.71 -3.76 -45.21
N VAL A 511 -20.50 -4.16 -44.82
CA VAL A 511 -19.36 -4.37 -45.73
C VAL A 511 -18.64 -5.68 -45.39
N LYS A 512 -17.85 -6.21 -46.33
CA LYS A 512 -17.01 -7.40 -46.10
C LYS A 512 -15.93 -7.11 -45.05
N ILE A 513 -15.59 -8.09 -44.21
CA ILE A 513 -14.60 -7.95 -43.10
C ILE A 513 -13.34 -7.16 -43.51
N ASN A 514 -12.75 -7.49 -44.65
CA ASN A 514 -11.50 -6.86 -45.14
C ASN A 514 -11.71 -5.54 -45.91
N LYS A 515 -12.84 -4.84 -45.70
CA LYS A 515 -13.14 -3.54 -46.33
C LYS A 515 -13.61 -2.53 -45.28
N PRO A 516 -13.22 -1.25 -45.37
CA PRO A 516 -13.70 -0.24 -44.45
C PRO A 516 -15.15 0.16 -44.76
N VAL A 517 -15.93 0.46 -43.72
CA VAL A 517 -17.13 1.29 -43.85
C VAL A 517 -16.65 2.74 -43.97
N ARG A 518 -16.85 3.35 -45.15
CA ARG A 518 -16.26 4.64 -45.50
C ARG A 518 -17.12 5.84 -45.15
N ASN A 519 -16.48 7.02 -45.12
CA ASN A 519 -17.12 8.34 -45.10
C ASN A 519 -18.11 8.52 -43.92
N LEU A 520 -17.75 8.02 -42.73
CA LEU A 520 -18.61 8.09 -41.55
C LEU A 520 -18.33 9.35 -40.72
N SER A 521 -19.39 10.03 -40.27
CA SER A 521 -19.30 11.12 -39.29
C SER A 521 -19.07 10.60 -37.86
N LEU A 522 -18.04 9.77 -37.66
CA LEU A 522 -17.62 9.28 -36.35
C LEU A 522 -16.62 10.24 -35.72
N LYS A 523 -16.82 10.57 -34.44
CA LYS A 523 -15.82 11.23 -33.60
C LYS A 523 -15.00 10.16 -32.86
N PHE A 524 -13.67 10.30 -32.88
CA PHE A 524 -12.75 9.39 -32.17
C PHE A 524 -12.98 9.34 -30.65
N SER A 525 -13.63 10.35 -30.08
CA SER A 525 -14.04 10.42 -28.67
C SER A 525 -15.34 9.69 -28.32
N GLN A 526 -16.03 9.08 -29.30
CA GLN A 526 -17.33 8.40 -29.10
C GLN A 526 -17.30 6.92 -29.51
N THR A 527 -16.12 6.30 -29.58
CA THR A 527 -15.96 4.88 -29.98
C THR A 527 -16.57 3.92 -28.97
N ASP A 528 -16.65 4.32 -27.70
CA ASP A 528 -17.33 3.61 -26.61
C ASP A 528 -18.85 3.53 -26.83
N GLN A 529 -19.44 4.39 -27.66
CA GLN A 529 -20.87 4.39 -28.00
C GLN A 529 -21.20 3.47 -29.18
N LEU A 530 -20.22 2.74 -29.71
CA LEU A 530 -20.35 1.89 -30.89
C LEU A 530 -20.33 0.39 -30.53
N LYS A 531 -20.91 -0.42 -31.40
CA LYS A 531 -20.82 -1.90 -31.39
C LYS A 531 -20.75 -2.44 -32.81
N VAL A 532 -20.05 -3.55 -33.00
CA VAL A 532 -19.90 -4.22 -34.29
C VAL A 532 -20.79 -5.45 -34.34
N VAL A 533 -21.58 -5.63 -35.39
CA VAL A 533 -22.34 -6.85 -35.63
C VAL A 533 -21.70 -7.61 -36.79
N LEU A 534 -21.30 -8.85 -36.54
CA LEU A 534 -20.74 -9.75 -37.54
C LEU A 534 -21.85 -10.56 -38.23
N TYR A 535 -21.69 -10.81 -39.53
CA TYR A 535 -22.64 -11.53 -40.37
C TYR A 535 -21.97 -12.65 -41.16
N LYS A 536 -22.71 -13.72 -41.43
CA LYS A 536 -22.34 -14.81 -42.35
C LYS A 536 -23.51 -15.08 -43.30
N LYS A 537 -23.32 -14.84 -44.60
CA LYS A 537 -24.38 -14.97 -45.62
C LYS A 537 -25.70 -14.24 -45.21
N GLY A 538 -25.59 -13.01 -44.70
CA GLY A 538 -26.74 -12.20 -44.28
C GLY A 538 -27.35 -12.51 -42.90
N LYS A 539 -27.00 -13.63 -42.26
CA LYS A 539 -27.41 -13.92 -40.87
C LYS A 539 -26.42 -13.30 -39.86
N VAL A 540 -26.94 -12.70 -38.78
CA VAL A 540 -26.12 -12.23 -37.65
C VAL A 540 -25.45 -13.43 -36.98
N LEU A 541 -24.14 -13.32 -36.73
CA LEU A 541 -23.37 -14.29 -35.93
C LEU A 541 -23.24 -13.84 -34.48
N GLN A 542 -22.69 -12.63 -34.28
CA GLN A 542 -22.33 -12.14 -32.96
C GLN A 542 -22.31 -10.60 -32.97
N THR A 543 -22.71 -9.99 -31.87
CA THR A 543 -22.46 -8.58 -31.59
C THR A 543 -21.24 -8.49 -30.68
N LEU A 544 -20.24 -7.71 -31.09
CA LEU A 544 -19.01 -7.49 -30.37
C LEU A 544 -18.96 -6.02 -29.89
N PRO A 545 -18.78 -5.77 -28.57
CA PRO A 545 -18.43 -4.44 -28.10
C PRO A 545 -17.04 -4.05 -28.61
N LEU A 546 -16.80 -2.76 -28.70
CA LEU A 546 -15.50 -2.19 -29.01
C LEU A 546 -14.79 -1.87 -27.70
N ASP A 547 -13.60 -2.42 -27.51
CA ASP A 547 -12.73 -2.11 -26.38
C ASP A 547 -11.55 -1.25 -26.84
N GLY A 548 -11.09 -0.34 -25.97
CA GLY A 548 -10.14 0.73 -26.30
C GLY A 548 -10.79 2.08 -26.67
N LYS A 549 -9.96 3.13 -26.74
CA LYS A 549 -10.34 4.52 -27.04
C LYS A 549 -9.54 5.07 -28.22
N GLY A 550 -10.10 6.02 -28.97
CA GLY A 550 -9.38 6.73 -30.03
C GLY A 550 -9.48 6.06 -31.41
N SER A 551 -8.34 5.86 -32.08
CA SER A 551 -8.29 5.40 -33.48
C SER A 551 -8.12 3.89 -33.67
N THR A 552 -7.83 3.13 -32.61
CA THR A 552 -7.66 1.67 -32.65
C THR A 552 -8.06 1.01 -31.33
N GLY A 553 -8.42 -0.27 -31.38
CA GLY A 553 -8.61 -1.07 -30.17
C GLY A 553 -8.88 -2.54 -30.44
N GLN A 554 -9.37 -3.26 -29.43
CA GLN A 554 -9.63 -4.70 -29.49
C GLN A 554 -11.12 -5.01 -29.63
N LEU A 555 -11.42 -6.15 -30.24
CA LEU A 555 -12.74 -6.75 -30.24
C LEU A 555 -12.71 -7.90 -29.23
N VAL A 556 -13.43 -7.71 -28.12
CA VAL A 556 -13.61 -8.72 -27.08
C VAL A 556 -14.95 -9.43 -27.26
N ALA A 557 -15.10 -10.62 -26.70
CA ALA A 557 -16.41 -11.26 -26.63
C ALA A 557 -17.38 -10.33 -25.87
N ALA A 558 -18.61 -10.21 -26.34
CA ALA A 558 -19.68 -9.77 -25.46
C ALA A 558 -19.74 -10.77 -24.31
N SER A 559 -19.45 -10.33 -23.08
CA SER A 559 -19.69 -11.14 -21.89
C SER A 559 -21.14 -11.58 -21.92
N ALA A 560 -21.39 -12.86 -21.62
CA ALA A 560 -22.74 -13.39 -21.58
C ALA A 560 -23.48 -12.71 -20.43
N THR A 561 -24.22 -11.65 -20.73
CA THR A 561 -25.21 -11.08 -19.81
C THR A 561 -26.32 -12.10 -19.67
N SER A 562 -26.15 -13.07 -18.76
CA SER A 562 -27.22 -13.93 -18.27
C SER A 562 -28.16 -13.12 -17.37
N GLY A 563 -28.76 -12.09 -17.95
CA GLY A 563 -29.88 -11.39 -17.35
C GLY A 563 -31.12 -12.24 -17.55
N THR A 564 -31.40 -13.13 -16.60
CA THR A 564 -32.76 -13.63 -16.36
C THR A 564 -33.60 -12.53 -15.70
N GLY A 565 -33.79 -11.43 -16.44
CA GLY A 565 -34.79 -10.41 -16.19
C GLY A 565 -35.86 -10.53 -17.27
N THR A 566 -36.89 -11.33 -17.03
CA THR A 566 -38.00 -11.53 -17.97
C THR A 566 -38.89 -10.29 -18.02
N GLY A 567 -38.49 -9.30 -18.81
CA GLY A 567 -39.31 -8.16 -19.20
C GLY A 567 -39.85 -8.35 -20.62
N THR A 568 -40.94 -9.09 -20.77
CA THR A 568 -41.66 -9.19 -22.05
C THR A 568 -42.43 -7.90 -22.31
N ALA A 569 -42.04 -7.16 -23.36
CA ALA A 569 -42.88 -6.11 -23.92
C ALA A 569 -43.89 -6.72 -24.90
N SER A 570 -45.18 -6.67 -24.57
CA SER A 570 -46.28 -6.90 -25.51
C SER A 570 -46.94 -5.56 -25.84
N ASP A 571 -46.85 -5.15 -27.10
CA ASP A 571 -47.71 -4.10 -27.64
C ASP A 571 -49.13 -4.65 -27.88
N GLY A 572 -50.11 -3.76 -27.98
CA GLY A 572 -51.50 -4.05 -27.63
C GLY A 572 -52.26 -5.00 -28.57
N SER A 573 -53.23 -5.70 -27.97
CA SER A 573 -54.49 -6.03 -28.64
C SER A 573 -55.66 -5.82 -27.67
N ASP A 574 -56.80 -5.45 -28.25
CA ASP A 574 -57.96 -4.83 -27.61
C ASP A 574 -58.86 -5.83 -26.83
N THR A 575 -59.78 -5.25 -26.05
CA THR A 575 -61.05 -5.78 -25.48
C THR A 575 -61.08 -6.29 -24.03
N GLY A 576 -62.14 -5.90 -23.31
CA GLY A 576 -62.74 -6.74 -22.25
C GLY A 576 -62.78 -6.14 -20.83
N ALA A 577 -63.92 -5.58 -20.45
CA ALA A 577 -64.28 -5.08 -19.12
C ALA A 577 -64.27 -6.11 -17.97
N GLY A 578 -64.21 -5.64 -16.71
CA GLY A 578 -64.92 -6.31 -15.59
C GLY A 578 -64.29 -6.32 -14.18
N THR A 579 -64.87 -5.54 -13.26
CA THR A 579 -65.25 -5.89 -11.86
C THR A 579 -64.25 -6.41 -10.80
N ASP A 580 -64.12 -5.63 -9.72
CA ASP A 580 -64.35 -5.91 -8.28
C ASP A 580 -63.75 -7.12 -7.48
N GLY A 581 -63.41 -6.84 -6.21
CA GLY A 581 -63.15 -7.80 -5.10
C GLY A 581 -61.67 -7.85 -4.67
N SER A 582 -61.19 -7.48 -3.47
CA SER A 582 -61.69 -7.44 -2.07
C SER A 582 -61.53 -8.76 -1.27
N ALA A 583 -60.91 -8.67 -0.08
CA ALA A 583 -60.61 -9.70 0.93
C ALA A 583 -59.68 -10.87 0.48
N GLY A 584 -58.94 -11.58 1.36
CA GLY A 584 -58.67 -11.40 2.79
C GLY A 584 -57.80 -12.55 3.39
N ASN A 585 -57.11 -12.24 4.50
CA ASN A 585 -56.94 -13.04 5.74
C ASN A 585 -56.38 -14.51 5.81
N ASP A 586 -55.48 -14.69 6.80
CA ASP A 586 -55.38 -15.77 7.83
C ASP A 586 -54.58 -17.10 7.65
N GLY A 587 -53.97 -17.53 8.78
CA GLY A 587 -53.58 -18.92 9.15
C GLY A 587 -52.13 -19.34 8.82
N THR A 588 -51.14 -19.55 9.71
CA THR A 588 -50.99 -19.96 11.14
C THR A 588 -50.87 -21.48 11.42
N SER A 589 -49.76 -21.86 12.10
CA SER A 589 -49.54 -23.02 13.04
C SER A 589 -48.96 -24.39 12.61
N GLY A 590 -48.25 -25.02 13.57
CA GLY A 590 -47.92 -26.47 13.67
C GLY A 590 -46.51 -26.88 13.18
N ASN A 591 -45.47 -27.26 13.95
CA ASN A 591 -45.24 -27.90 15.27
C ASN A 591 -44.99 -29.44 15.24
N THR A 592 -44.12 -29.93 16.15
CA THR A 592 -43.71 -31.33 16.44
C THR A 592 -42.82 -32.03 15.39
N GLY A 593 -41.89 -32.93 15.73
CA GLY A 593 -41.36 -33.33 17.04
C GLY A 593 -40.45 -34.60 16.99
N ASN A 594 -39.27 -34.51 17.64
CA ASN A 594 -38.61 -35.49 18.51
C ASN A 594 -38.17 -36.92 18.05
N ASP A 595 -37.20 -37.46 18.82
CA ASP A 595 -36.63 -38.85 18.82
C ASP A 595 -35.75 -39.25 17.60
N GLY A 596 -34.68 -40.07 17.72
CA GLY A 596 -34.02 -40.64 18.89
C GLY A 596 -33.32 -41.99 18.59
N ASN A 597 -32.14 -42.22 19.19
CA ASN A 597 -31.52 -43.53 19.50
C ASN A 597 -30.53 -44.25 18.51
N THR A 598 -29.24 -44.19 18.88
CA THR A 598 -28.14 -45.23 18.93
C THR A 598 -27.84 -46.30 17.86
N SER A 599 -26.53 -46.64 17.86
CA SER A 599 -25.87 -47.97 17.74
C SER A 599 -25.34 -48.48 16.38
N SER A 600 -24.05 -48.23 16.18
CA SER A 600 -22.96 -49.15 15.77
C SER A 600 -23.21 -50.50 15.06
N SER A 601 -22.29 -50.75 14.12
CA SER A 601 -21.67 -52.05 13.74
C SER A 601 -22.31 -52.90 12.64
N GLY A 602 -21.47 -53.59 11.85
CA GLY A 602 -21.80 -54.94 11.34
C GLY A 602 -21.99 -55.15 9.83
N SER A 603 -20.93 -54.94 9.04
CA SER A 603 -20.44 -55.82 7.94
C SER A 603 -21.37 -56.68 7.04
N SER A 604 -21.01 -56.72 5.75
CA SER A 604 -21.20 -57.78 4.73
C SER A 604 -22.56 -57.93 4.03
N GLY A 605 -22.58 -58.27 2.72
CA GLY A 605 -23.87 -58.47 2.03
C GLY A 605 -23.98 -58.90 0.54
N ASN A 606 -23.02 -58.65 -0.35
CA ASN A 606 -22.87 -59.31 -1.68
C ASN A 606 -23.94 -59.11 -2.83
N THR A 607 -23.47 -59.36 -4.07
CA THR A 607 -24.16 -59.66 -5.36
C THR A 607 -24.84 -58.57 -6.23
N GLY A 608 -24.33 -58.40 -7.46
CA GLY A 608 -25.12 -58.88 -8.62
C GLY A 608 -25.35 -58.03 -9.90
N ASN A 609 -24.37 -58.03 -10.83
CA ASN A 609 -24.53 -58.43 -12.26
C ASN A 609 -24.93 -57.44 -13.43
N SER A 610 -24.08 -57.47 -14.48
CA SER A 610 -24.34 -57.40 -15.95
C SER A 610 -24.62 -56.07 -16.72
N GLY A 611 -23.85 -55.84 -17.83
CA GLY A 611 -24.47 -55.58 -19.14
C GLY A 611 -23.85 -54.57 -20.16
N ASN A 612 -22.77 -54.93 -20.88
CA ASN A 612 -22.52 -54.87 -22.36
C ASN A 612 -23.30 -53.88 -23.30
N THR A 613 -22.85 -53.36 -24.48
CA THR A 613 -21.73 -53.67 -25.42
C THR A 613 -21.53 -52.57 -26.51
N GLY A 614 -20.29 -52.37 -27.00
CA GLY A 614 -19.83 -52.13 -28.42
C GLY A 614 -20.42 -51.06 -29.37
N SER A 615 -19.81 -50.73 -30.53
CA SER A 615 -18.41 -50.86 -31.05
C SER A 615 -18.20 -50.10 -32.39
N ASP A 616 -16.92 -49.99 -32.82
CA ASP A 616 -16.39 -49.76 -34.20
C ASP A 616 -16.47 -48.35 -34.88
N GLY A 617 -15.44 -47.86 -35.62
CA GLY A 617 -14.05 -48.32 -35.77
C GLY A 617 -13.20 -47.64 -36.88
N ALA A 618 -11.85 -47.57 -36.68
CA ALA A 618 -10.71 -47.56 -37.64
C ALA A 618 -10.56 -46.43 -38.73
N ASN A 619 -9.40 -46.11 -39.37
CA ASN A 619 -7.96 -46.50 -39.30
C ASN A 619 -7.07 -45.43 -40.04
N GLY A 620 -5.70 -45.43 -39.99
CA GLY A 620 -4.89 -44.74 -41.02
C GLY A 620 -3.44 -44.21 -40.81
N THR A 621 -2.51 -45.01 -40.27
CA THR A 621 -1.01 -45.13 -40.43
C THR A 621 -0.07 -44.09 -41.14
N ALA A 622 1.22 -44.08 -40.65
CA ALA A 622 2.52 -43.68 -41.29
C ALA A 622 2.95 -42.18 -41.33
N GLY A 623 4.24 -41.78 -41.24
CA GLY A 623 5.53 -42.50 -41.19
C GLY A 623 6.71 -41.59 -40.71
N SER A 624 7.98 -42.04 -40.78
CA SER A 624 9.11 -41.53 -39.95
C SER A 624 10.38 -41.03 -40.70
N THR A 625 11.35 -40.53 -39.92
CA THR A 625 12.84 -40.42 -40.09
C THR A 625 13.54 -39.20 -40.74
N ASN A 626 14.56 -38.73 -40.00
CA ASN A 626 15.92 -38.21 -40.34
C ASN A 626 16.11 -37.06 -41.37
N GLY A 627 17.14 -36.20 -41.26
CA GLY A 627 18.23 -36.10 -40.28
C GLY A 627 19.59 -35.88 -40.97
N SER A 628 20.46 -35.01 -40.43
CA SER A 628 21.89 -34.98 -40.77
C SER A 628 22.71 -34.33 -39.67
N SER A 629 23.64 -35.09 -39.11
CA SER A 629 24.74 -34.64 -38.25
C SER A 629 26.06 -34.93 -38.96
N GLN A 630 27.14 -34.29 -38.50
CA GLN A 630 28.52 -34.79 -38.63
C GLN A 630 29.41 -33.90 -37.76
N GLY A 631 30.41 -34.39 -37.03
CA GLY A 631 30.92 -35.74 -36.75
C GLY A 631 31.85 -35.61 -35.53
N THR A 632 32.62 -36.56 -35.00
CA THR A 632 33.01 -37.98 -35.21
C THR A 632 34.06 -38.22 -34.10
N SER A 633 34.43 -39.37 -33.54
CA SER A 633 34.25 -40.83 -33.73
C SER A 633 34.89 -41.48 -32.45
N ASP A 634 34.87 -42.78 -32.10
CA ASP A 634 34.51 -44.08 -32.71
C ASP A 634 34.34 -45.12 -31.54
N SER A 635 34.19 -46.45 -31.63
CA SER A 635 34.11 -47.44 -32.73
C SER A 635 33.41 -48.74 -32.27
N GLY A 636 32.50 -49.30 -33.09
CA GLY A 636 32.03 -50.70 -33.00
C GLY A 636 31.05 -51.02 -31.86
N SER A 637 30.40 -52.20 -31.81
CA SER A 637 30.04 -53.17 -32.87
C SER A 637 28.85 -54.04 -32.34
N GLU A 638 28.13 -54.91 -33.08
CA GLU A 638 28.35 -55.46 -34.43
C GLU A 638 27.04 -55.87 -35.17
N HIS A 639 26.98 -57.11 -35.67
CA HIS A 639 25.96 -57.77 -36.52
C HIS A 639 24.97 -58.67 -35.72
N ALA A 640 23.81 -59.14 -36.23
CA ALA A 640 23.03 -58.84 -37.45
C ALA A 640 21.59 -59.47 -37.41
N ASN A 641 20.66 -58.83 -38.16
CA ASN A 641 19.57 -59.37 -38.99
C ASN A 641 18.56 -60.46 -38.46
N GLY A 642 17.25 -60.18 -38.59
CA GLY A 642 16.30 -61.19 -39.13
C GLY A 642 14.95 -61.44 -38.42
N THR A 643 13.90 -60.73 -38.91
CA THR A 643 12.49 -61.21 -39.07
C THR A 643 11.57 -61.52 -37.86
N ASP A 644 10.27 -61.42 -38.18
CA ASP A 644 9.05 -61.94 -37.54
C ASP A 644 8.43 -61.24 -36.31
N ASP A 645 7.26 -60.67 -36.58
CA ASP A 645 5.97 -60.69 -35.84
C ASP A 645 5.90 -60.41 -34.33
N ASN A 646 5.02 -59.47 -34.00
CA ASN A 646 4.56 -59.17 -32.65
C ASN A 646 3.02 -59.14 -32.60
N ALA A 647 2.45 -59.71 -31.53
CA ALA A 647 1.24 -59.31 -30.80
C ALA A 647 0.19 -60.41 -30.50
N GLY A 648 0.22 -60.83 -29.24
CA GLY A 648 -0.80 -61.51 -28.41
C GLY A 648 -0.17 -61.59 -26.99
N GLU A 649 -0.84 -61.45 -25.86
CA GLU A 649 -2.27 -61.45 -25.49
C GLU A 649 -2.48 -60.38 -24.38
N ALA A 650 -3.63 -59.70 -24.31
CA ALA A 650 -4.71 -59.89 -23.32
C ALA A 650 -4.36 -59.70 -21.83
N GLY A 651 -5.21 -58.95 -21.11
CA GLY A 651 -5.22 -58.90 -19.64
C GLY A 651 -5.70 -57.56 -19.06
N GLN A 652 -6.92 -57.53 -18.51
CA GLN A 652 -7.36 -56.47 -17.58
C GLN A 652 -7.25 -56.96 -16.13
N GLY A 653 -6.93 -56.04 -15.22
CA GLY A 653 -6.67 -56.27 -13.79
C GLY A 653 -5.40 -55.50 -13.41
N GLU A 654 -5.29 -54.83 -12.27
CA GLU A 654 -6.14 -54.77 -11.08
C GLU A 654 -6.22 -53.33 -10.55
N GLY A 655 -7.28 -53.01 -9.80
CA GLY A 655 -7.21 -51.90 -8.85
C GLY A 655 -6.56 -52.40 -7.56
N SER A 656 -5.28 -52.15 -7.36
CA SER A 656 -4.59 -52.45 -6.10
C SER A 656 -4.49 -51.20 -5.24
N ALA A 657 -5.05 -51.27 -4.03
CA ALA A 657 -4.73 -50.31 -2.99
C ALA A 657 -3.39 -50.71 -2.36
N ASN A 658 -2.31 -50.05 -2.77
CA ASN A 658 -1.04 -50.14 -2.06
C ASN A 658 -0.94 -49.01 -1.05
N SER A 659 -1.22 -49.40 0.18
CA SER A 659 -0.81 -48.78 1.43
C SER A 659 0.60 -48.18 1.45
N GLY A 660 0.71 -46.95 1.95
CA GLY A 660 1.84 -46.57 2.81
C GLY A 660 3.11 -46.02 2.16
N GLU A 661 3.03 -45.44 0.95
CA GLU A 661 4.12 -44.60 0.43
C GLU A 661 4.00 -43.19 1.04
N GLY A 662 4.98 -42.82 1.88
CA GLY A 662 5.09 -41.45 2.40
C GLY A 662 5.69 -40.51 1.35
N LEU A 663 5.89 -39.25 1.74
CA LEU A 663 6.40 -38.21 0.82
C LEU A 663 7.87 -38.43 0.38
N GLY A 664 8.52 -39.50 0.84
CA GLY A 664 9.94 -39.79 0.60
C GLY A 664 10.86 -39.21 1.68
N THR A 665 12.16 -39.44 1.48
CA THR A 665 13.23 -38.94 2.35
C THR A 665 14.12 -37.98 1.56
N VAL A 666 14.42 -36.83 2.15
CA VAL A 666 15.41 -35.87 1.66
C VAL A 666 16.67 -35.91 2.52
N ILE A 667 17.82 -35.72 1.90
CA ILE A 667 19.09 -35.42 2.56
C ILE A 667 19.48 -34.01 2.15
N ILE A 668 19.81 -33.17 3.12
CA ILE A 668 20.20 -31.77 2.93
C ILE A 668 21.50 -31.57 3.70
N GLY A 669 22.62 -31.46 2.99
CA GLY A 669 23.95 -31.48 3.62
C GLY A 669 24.17 -32.78 4.39
N SER A 670 24.39 -32.70 5.69
CA SER A 670 24.55 -33.88 6.56
C SER A 670 23.28 -34.30 7.31
N TYR A 671 22.13 -33.69 7.02
CA TYR A 671 20.85 -34.03 7.66
C TYR A 671 20.03 -34.97 6.77
N LYS A 672 19.52 -36.05 7.34
CA LYS A 672 18.53 -36.93 6.69
C LYS A 672 17.16 -36.69 7.30
N VAL A 673 16.22 -36.20 6.50
CA VAL A 673 14.90 -35.75 6.95
C VAL A 673 13.83 -36.45 6.13
N LYS A 674 12.88 -37.10 6.79
CA LYS A 674 11.65 -37.53 6.12
C LYS A 674 10.90 -36.29 5.61
N LEU A 675 10.43 -36.28 4.36
CA LEU A 675 9.84 -35.05 3.77
C LEU A 675 8.56 -34.60 4.49
N GLU A 676 7.80 -35.55 5.05
CA GLU A 676 6.66 -35.33 5.97
C GLU A 676 7.05 -34.75 7.36
N ALA A 677 8.34 -34.68 7.67
CA ALA A 677 8.92 -34.17 8.91
C ALA A 677 9.83 -32.93 8.68
N LEU A 678 9.92 -32.43 7.45
CA LEU A 678 10.71 -31.25 7.11
C LEU A 678 9.94 -29.98 7.49
N THR A 679 10.44 -29.28 8.52
CA THR A 679 9.96 -27.95 8.92
C THR A 679 10.93 -26.85 8.44
N PRO A 680 10.55 -25.57 8.42
CA PRO A 680 11.45 -24.48 8.06
C PRO A 680 12.72 -24.44 8.93
N GLU A 681 12.59 -24.72 10.23
CA GLU A 681 13.72 -24.74 11.18
C GLU A 681 14.66 -25.91 10.86
N ALA A 682 14.11 -27.10 10.57
CA ALA A 682 14.88 -28.25 10.15
C ALA A 682 15.59 -28.01 8.80
N TYR A 683 14.97 -27.28 7.88
CA TYR A 683 15.57 -26.88 6.61
C TYR A 683 16.72 -25.87 6.79
N ASN A 684 16.51 -24.82 7.59
CA ASN A 684 17.52 -23.78 7.83
C ASN A 684 18.77 -24.32 8.53
N ALA A 685 18.58 -25.18 9.55
CA ALA A 685 19.69 -25.83 10.24
C ALA A 685 20.38 -26.91 9.40
N ALA A 686 19.64 -27.61 8.52
CA ALA A 686 20.24 -28.58 7.61
C ALA A 686 21.08 -27.91 6.51
N THR A 687 20.56 -26.84 5.91
CA THR A 687 21.24 -26.09 4.83
C THR A 687 22.57 -25.49 5.29
N ALA A 688 22.69 -25.06 6.56
CA ALA A 688 23.95 -24.63 7.17
C ALA A 688 25.08 -25.67 7.04
N THR A 689 24.75 -26.97 6.99
CA THR A 689 25.75 -28.03 6.86
C THR A 689 26.20 -28.33 5.42
N MET A 690 25.52 -27.81 4.39
CA MET A 690 25.84 -28.14 2.99
C MET A 690 27.26 -27.69 2.60
N ALA A 691 27.64 -26.47 2.96
CA ALA A 691 28.98 -25.93 2.67
C ALA A 691 30.09 -26.68 3.43
N ALA A 692 29.87 -27.00 4.71
CA ALA A 692 30.86 -27.69 5.55
C ALA A 692 31.01 -29.19 5.20
N SER A 693 29.93 -29.83 4.74
CA SER A 693 29.90 -31.25 4.38
C SER A 693 30.24 -31.52 2.91
N GLY A 694 30.18 -30.49 2.06
CA GLY A 694 30.33 -30.58 0.60
C GLY A 694 29.18 -31.35 -0.08
N GLN A 695 28.04 -31.53 0.61
CA GLN A 695 26.90 -32.32 0.15
C GLN A 695 25.72 -31.38 -0.17
N GLY A 696 25.16 -31.54 -1.37
CA GLY A 696 23.97 -30.81 -1.82
C GLY A 696 22.67 -31.40 -1.27
N MET A 697 21.61 -31.34 -2.08
CA MET A 697 20.31 -31.95 -1.75
C MET A 697 20.08 -33.24 -2.52
N VAL A 698 19.57 -34.27 -1.84
CA VAL A 698 19.31 -35.61 -2.40
C VAL A 698 17.93 -36.11 -1.96
N TYR A 699 17.19 -36.78 -2.83
CA TYR A 699 15.84 -37.30 -2.55
C TYR A 699 15.73 -38.76 -2.94
N GLN A 700 14.93 -39.51 -2.18
CA GLN A 700 14.44 -40.84 -2.53
C GLN A 700 12.96 -40.90 -2.19
N SER A 701 12.11 -41.31 -3.13
CA SER A 701 10.70 -41.60 -2.85
C SER A 701 10.57 -42.91 -2.08
N ASP A 702 9.48 -43.08 -1.32
CA ASP A 702 9.24 -44.29 -0.52
C ASP A 702 8.81 -45.50 -1.38
N ALA A 703 8.78 -45.37 -2.71
CA ALA A 703 8.37 -46.42 -3.64
C ALA A 703 9.39 -47.59 -3.67
N PRO A 704 8.94 -48.86 -3.72
CA PRO A 704 9.83 -50.02 -3.68
C PRO A 704 10.89 -50.04 -4.79
N GLY A 705 12.15 -49.83 -4.41
CA GLY A 705 13.29 -49.83 -5.33
C GLY A 705 13.62 -48.47 -5.97
N ALA A 706 13.01 -47.37 -5.49
CA ALA A 706 13.31 -46.03 -5.98
C ALA A 706 14.81 -45.67 -5.85
N PRO A 707 15.44 -45.09 -6.89
CA PRO A 707 16.80 -44.59 -6.81
C PRO A 707 16.90 -43.35 -5.92
N TRP A 708 18.10 -43.07 -5.40
CA TRP A 708 18.44 -41.74 -4.88
C TRP A 708 18.74 -40.80 -6.05
N ILE A 709 18.19 -39.59 -5.99
CA ILE A 709 18.25 -38.57 -7.02
C ILE A 709 18.97 -37.34 -6.42
N GLY A 710 19.99 -36.80 -7.09
CA GLY A 710 20.58 -35.51 -6.74
C GLY A 710 19.73 -34.36 -7.29
N MET A 711 19.45 -33.32 -6.47
CA MET A 711 18.50 -32.25 -6.84
C MET A 711 19.11 -31.14 -7.67
N ASP A 712 20.44 -31.06 -7.70
CA ASP A 712 21.19 -29.94 -8.29
C ASP A 712 20.93 -29.79 -9.81
N ASP A 713 20.49 -30.88 -10.49
CA ASP A 713 20.15 -30.93 -11.91
C ASP A 713 18.63 -31.12 -12.20
N VAL A 714 17.75 -31.09 -11.18
CA VAL A 714 16.31 -31.42 -11.31
C VAL A 714 15.47 -30.15 -11.50
N LEU A 715 15.17 -29.82 -12.77
CA LEU A 715 14.40 -28.62 -13.16
C LEU A 715 12.92 -28.86 -13.49
N ASP A 716 12.47 -30.13 -13.53
CA ASP A 716 11.11 -30.53 -13.91
C ASP A 716 10.48 -31.41 -12.82
N PRO A 717 9.27 -31.08 -12.29
CA PRO A 717 8.57 -31.91 -11.31
C PRO A 717 8.39 -33.38 -11.71
N ASP A 718 8.23 -33.68 -13.01
CA ASP A 718 8.02 -35.06 -13.47
C ASP A 718 9.27 -35.94 -13.21
N ALA A 719 10.47 -35.35 -13.15
CA ALA A 719 11.73 -36.04 -12.88
C ALA A 719 11.87 -36.58 -11.45
N LEU A 720 11.02 -36.16 -10.50
CA LEU A 720 10.93 -36.80 -9.18
C LEU A 720 10.30 -38.20 -9.23
N THR A 721 9.50 -38.48 -10.27
CA THR A 721 8.86 -39.78 -10.49
C THR A 721 9.55 -40.62 -11.57
N ASN A 722 10.26 -39.98 -12.49
CA ASN A 722 11.00 -40.63 -13.57
C ASN A 722 12.33 -39.90 -13.83
N PRO A 723 13.35 -40.08 -12.96
CA PRO A 723 14.57 -39.29 -13.02
C PRO A 723 15.44 -39.62 -14.25
N PRO A 724 16.08 -38.61 -14.87
CA PRO A 724 17.07 -38.85 -15.91
C PRO A 724 18.27 -39.60 -15.31
N SER A 725 18.93 -40.43 -16.12
CA SER A 725 20.07 -41.25 -15.66
C SER A 725 21.27 -40.45 -15.16
N SER A 726 21.35 -39.16 -15.46
CA SER A 726 22.35 -38.22 -14.93
C SER A 726 22.07 -37.80 -13.48
N ALA A 727 20.81 -37.75 -13.05
CA ALA A 727 20.43 -37.36 -11.69
C ALA A 727 20.43 -38.55 -10.71
N VAL A 728 20.41 -39.79 -11.21
CA VAL A 728 20.42 -41.01 -10.40
C VAL A 728 21.82 -41.27 -9.82
N LEU A 729 21.92 -41.27 -8.49
CA LEU A 729 23.15 -41.54 -7.78
C LEU A 729 23.48 -43.04 -7.75
N SER A 730 24.75 -43.37 -7.98
CA SER A 730 25.24 -44.73 -7.78
C SER A 730 25.19 -45.13 -6.30
N LYS A 731 25.02 -46.42 -6.02
CA LYS A 731 25.03 -46.93 -4.63
C LYS A 731 26.28 -46.48 -3.85
N ALA A 732 27.45 -46.48 -4.49
CA ALA A 732 28.70 -46.03 -3.86
C ALA A 732 28.72 -44.52 -3.56
N ALA A 733 27.98 -43.70 -4.31
CA ALA A 733 27.82 -42.28 -4.02
C ALA A 733 26.86 -42.05 -2.85
N VAL A 734 25.77 -42.82 -2.77
CA VAL A 734 24.82 -42.80 -1.64
C VAL A 734 25.50 -43.27 -0.34
N ASP A 735 26.22 -44.40 -0.40
CA ASP A 735 26.96 -44.97 0.74
C ASP A 735 28.12 -44.04 1.22
N ALA A 736 28.50 -43.03 0.43
CA ALA A 736 29.52 -42.03 0.77
C ALA A 736 28.97 -40.75 1.43
N ILE A 737 27.64 -40.57 1.48
CA ILE A 737 26.98 -39.43 2.12
C ILE A 737 27.20 -39.50 3.64
N LYS A 738 27.73 -38.43 4.23
CA LYS A 738 28.07 -38.36 5.67
C LYS A 738 26.96 -37.70 6.46
N LEU A 739 26.05 -38.52 6.95
CA LEU A 739 24.93 -38.06 7.77
C LEU A 739 25.34 -37.88 9.24
N THR A 740 24.93 -36.77 9.85
CA THR A 740 25.16 -36.43 11.26
C THR A 740 23.88 -36.37 12.09
N VAL A 741 22.74 -36.08 11.44
CA VAL A 741 21.43 -35.93 12.09
C VAL A 741 20.35 -36.64 11.27
N GLU A 742 19.41 -37.30 11.95
CA GLU A 742 18.23 -37.94 11.34
C GLU A 742 16.94 -37.44 11.99
N ILE A 743 15.97 -37.01 11.16
CA ILE A 743 14.63 -36.57 11.58
C ILE A 743 13.60 -37.48 10.91
N LYS A 744 13.01 -38.37 11.71
CA LYS A 744 12.06 -39.41 11.23
C LYS A 744 10.60 -39.02 11.35
N GLU A 745 10.29 -38.12 12.26
CA GLU A 745 8.95 -37.64 12.58
C GLU A 745 9.03 -36.16 12.95
N PRO A 746 7.98 -35.35 12.72
CA PRO A 746 7.93 -33.95 13.15
C PRO A 746 8.30 -33.82 14.64
N GLY A 747 9.28 -32.97 14.96
CA GLY A 747 9.72 -32.75 16.34
C GLY A 747 10.54 -33.89 16.97
N LYS A 748 11.07 -34.86 16.21
CA LYS A 748 12.00 -35.88 16.71
C LYS A 748 13.33 -35.87 15.95
N ILE A 749 14.33 -35.20 16.53
CA ILE A 749 15.71 -35.17 16.05
C ILE A 749 16.52 -36.25 16.77
N ALA A 750 17.37 -36.99 16.04
CA ALA A 750 18.40 -37.86 16.61
C ALA A 750 19.76 -37.57 15.96
N SER A 751 20.84 -37.57 16.74
CA SER A 751 22.19 -37.59 16.16
C SER A 751 22.56 -39.00 15.68
N LEU A 752 23.24 -39.08 14.54
CA LEU A 752 23.85 -40.29 14.00
C LEU A 752 25.35 -40.39 14.32
N GLN A 753 25.93 -39.38 14.98
CA GLN A 753 27.33 -39.34 15.36
C GLN A 753 27.55 -40.01 16.72
N THR A 754 28.78 -40.49 16.97
CA THR A 754 29.13 -41.02 18.30
C THR A 754 29.27 -39.88 19.31
N PRO A 755 29.10 -40.14 20.63
CA PRO A 755 29.29 -39.12 21.66
C PRO A 755 30.67 -38.44 21.60
N GLU A 756 31.71 -39.20 21.25
CA GLU A 756 33.08 -38.68 21.09
C GLU A 756 33.20 -37.71 19.91
N GLN A 757 32.50 -37.98 18.81
CA GLN A 757 32.47 -37.12 17.62
C GLN A 757 31.72 -35.80 17.89
N LEU A 758 30.58 -35.87 18.59
CA LEU A 758 29.84 -34.68 19.04
C LEU A 758 30.70 -33.85 20.01
N GLN A 759 31.40 -34.51 20.94
CA GLN A 759 32.26 -33.83 21.90
C GLN A 759 33.46 -33.14 21.23
N GLN A 760 34.02 -33.74 20.17
CA GLN A 760 35.06 -33.11 19.35
C GLN A 760 34.55 -31.89 18.56
N GLN A 761 33.30 -31.93 18.06
CA GLN A 761 32.68 -30.78 17.40
C GLN A 761 32.40 -29.63 18.38
N ILE A 762 31.87 -29.95 19.57
CA ILE A 762 31.65 -28.98 20.66
C ILE A 762 32.96 -28.28 21.03
N GLU A 763 34.06 -29.03 21.19
CA GLU A 763 35.38 -28.47 21.48
C GLU A 763 35.89 -27.54 20.38
N THR A 764 35.68 -27.91 19.11
CA THR A 764 36.08 -27.08 17.96
C THR A 764 35.26 -25.77 17.92
N LEU A 765 33.94 -25.87 18.13
CA LEU A 765 33.03 -24.73 18.08
C LEU A 765 33.24 -23.76 19.26
N ASN A 766 33.59 -24.26 20.45
CA ASN A 766 34.02 -23.43 21.58
C ASN A 766 35.24 -22.55 21.20
N GLN A 767 36.25 -23.13 20.54
CA GLN A 767 37.44 -22.40 20.10
C GLN A 767 37.14 -21.35 19.02
N ASP A 768 36.10 -21.55 18.21
CA ASP A 768 35.65 -20.56 17.22
C ASP A 768 34.81 -19.44 17.87
N ILE A 769 34.00 -19.75 18.89
CA ILE A 769 33.31 -18.75 19.73
C ILE A 769 34.33 -17.85 20.44
N GLU A 770 35.39 -18.42 21.04
CA GLU A 770 36.47 -17.62 21.67
C GLU A 770 37.14 -16.66 20.68
N LYS A 771 37.34 -17.08 19.42
CA LYS A 771 37.88 -16.22 18.35
C LYS A 771 36.89 -15.11 17.96
N LEU A 772 35.60 -15.42 17.85
CA LEU A 772 34.55 -14.44 17.56
C LEU A 772 34.40 -13.42 18.70
N GLU A 773 34.48 -13.84 19.97
CA GLU A 773 34.51 -12.96 21.13
C GLU A 773 35.73 -12.03 21.11
N ALA A 774 36.93 -12.57 20.84
CA ALA A 774 38.14 -11.78 20.73
C ALA A 774 38.09 -10.79 19.55
N ALA A 775 37.55 -11.21 18.40
CA ALA A 775 37.33 -10.36 17.23
C ALA A 775 36.31 -9.25 17.53
N LYS A 776 35.17 -9.57 18.15
CA LYS A 776 34.13 -8.61 18.54
C LYS A 776 34.71 -7.58 19.51
N LYS A 777 35.48 -8.01 20.50
CA LYS A 777 36.19 -7.13 21.45
C LYS A 777 37.22 -6.22 20.76
N ALA A 778 37.94 -6.73 19.74
CA ALA A 778 38.85 -5.93 18.94
C ALA A 778 38.11 -4.92 18.03
N ALA A 779 36.96 -5.31 17.46
CA ALA A 779 36.10 -4.43 16.65
C ALA A 779 35.48 -3.30 17.51
N VAL A 780 35.07 -3.60 18.75
CA VAL A 780 34.64 -2.62 19.77
C VAL A 780 35.78 -1.64 20.07
N ALA A 781 36.99 -2.15 20.38
CA ALA A 781 38.16 -1.29 20.64
C ALA A 781 38.59 -0.46 19.42
N ALA A 782 38.30 -0.92 18.20
CA ALA A 782 38.58 -0.24 16.94
C ALA A 782 37.40 0.60 16.40
N MET A 783 36.29 0.70 17.14
CA MET A 783 35.08 1.47 16.77
C MET A 783 34.44 1.07 15.42
N LYS A 784 34.55 -0.20 15.02
CA LYS A 784 34.02 -0.70 13.74
C LYS A 784 32.58 -1.21 13.88
N LEU A 785 31.62 -0.30 13.93
CA LEU A 785 30.21 -0.61 14.25
C LEU A 785 29.57 -1.74 13.42
N SER A 786 29.77 -1.78 12.10
CA SER A 786 29.26 -2.89 11.26
C SER A 786 29.89 -4.24 11.63
N GLU A 787 31.22 -4.26 11.81
CA GLU A 787 31.96 -5.47 12.20
C GLU A 787 31.53 -5.97 13.60
N ILE A 788 31.10 -5.08 14.51
CA ILE A 788 30.56 -5.45 15.83
C ILE A 788 29.18 -6.13 15.71
N ALA A 789 28.31 -5.62 14.85
CA ALA A 789 26.98 -6.20 14.60
C ALA A 789 27.10 -7.56 13.91
N ASP A 790 27.87 -7.65 12.82
CA ASP A 790 28.15 -8.88 12.09
C ASP A 790 28.72 -9.97 13.02
N LEU A 791 29.72 -9.61 13.85
CA LEU A 791 30.32 -10.53 14.82
C LEU A 791 29.38 -10.86 15.98
N ALA A 792 28.39 -10.03 16.30
CA ALA A 792 27.38 -10.36 17.31
C ALA A 792 26.40 -11.43 16.79
N VAL A 793 25.93 -11.32 15.54
CA VAL A 793 25.05 -12.32 14.92
C VAL A 793 25.80 -13.64 14.70
N GLN A 794 27.03 -13.60 14.18
CA GLN A 794 27.88 -14.80 14.01
C GLN A 794 28.15 -15.51 15.33
N LEU A 795 28.41 -14.75 16.41
CA LEU A 795 28.60 -15.29 17.75
C LEU A 795 27.33 -15.92 18.31
N LYS A 796 26.16 -15.31 18.08
CA LYS A 796 24.87 -15.87 18.52
C LYS A 796 24.52 -17.15 17.76
N ASP A 797 24.77 -17.19 16.44
CA ASP A 797 24.58 -18.39 15.63
C ASP A 797 25.50 -19.54 16.10
N ALA A 798 26.79 -19.26 16.31
CA ALA A 798 27.73 -20.24 16.84
C ALA A 798 27.32 -20.75 18.24
N GLN A 799 26.79 -19.88 19.10
CA GLN A 799 26.24 -20.27 20.41
C GLN A 799 24.96 -21.13 20.27
N ALA A 800 24.08 -20.85 19.30
CA ALA A 800 22.91 -21.66 19.02
C ALA A 800 23.29 -23.06 18.50
N GLN A 801 24.24 -23.12 17.57
CA GLN A 801 24.82 -24.38 17.08
C GLN A 801 25.45 -25.19 18.23
N LEU A 802 26.17 -24.52 19.15
CA LEU A 802 26.74 -25.15 20.34
C LEU A 802 25.65 -25.70 21.27
N GLY A 803 24.62 -24.91 21.54
CA GLY A 803 23.47 -25.33 22.35
C GLY A 803 22.75 -26.54 21.77
N MET A 804 22.56 -26.56 20.45
CA MET A 804 21.99 -27.70 19.71
C MET A 804 22.86 -28.96 19.84
N LEU A 805 24.17 -28.87 19.60
CA LEU A 805 25.09 -30.01 19.73
C LEU A 805 25.15 -30.55 21.17
N GLN A 806 25.16 -29.67 22.17
CA GLN A 806 25.10 -30.06 23.58
C GLN A 806 23.77 -30.73 23.96
N ALA A 807 22.65 -30.27 23.40
CA ALA A 807 21.34 -30.88 23.60
C ALA A 807 21.26 -32.26 22.95
N LEU A 808 21.76 -32.41 21.72
CA LEU A 808 21.87 -33.70 21.02
C LEU A 808 22.75 -34.70 21.78
N LEU A 809 23.90 -34.27 22.31
CA LEU A 809 24.77 -35.11 23.15
C LEU A 809 24.09 -35.59 24.44
N LYS A 810 23.17 -34.78 25.00
CA LYS A 810 22.35 -35.12 26.18
C LYS A 810 21.09 -35.92 25.83
N GLY A 811 20.74 -36.07 24.55
CA GLY A 811 19.48 -36.65 24.09
C GLY A 811 18.26 -35.76 24.33
N ASP A 812 18.44 -34.46 24.61
CA ASP A 812 17.34 -33.52 24.83
C ASP A 812 16.84 -32.97 23.48
N THR A 813 15.89 -33.70 22.89
CA THR A 813 15.31 -33.35 21.60
C THR A 813 14.56 -32.00 21.63
N LYS A 814 14.02 -31.59 22.77
CA LYS A 814 13.28 -30.33 22.91
C LYS A 814 14.24 -29.14 22.95
N ALA A 815 15.31 -29.23 23.72
CA ALA A 815 16.35 -28.20 23.72
C ALA A 815 17.05 -28.12 22.36
N ALA A 816 17.28 -29.27 21.69
CA ALA A 816 17.85 -29.29 20.35
C ALA A 816 16.95 -28.56 19.32
N LEU A 817 15.63 -28.78 19.35
CA LEU A 817 14.67 -28.07 18.50
C LEU A 817 14.63 -26.56 18.77
N ALA A 818 14.66 -26.15 20.04
CA ALA A 818 14.63 -24.74 20.41
C ALA A 818 15.88 -23.99 19.89
N GLN A 819 17.05 -24.62 19.95
CA GLN A 819 18.28 -24.06 19.40
C GLN A 819 18.31 -24.14 17.86
N MET A 820 17.77 -25.21 17.27
CA MET A 820 17.64 -25.39 15.82
C MET A 820 16.84 -24.27 15.13
N ALA A 821 15.83 -23.70 15.80
CA ALA A 821 15.05 -22.56 15.29
C ALA A 821 15.88 -21.26 15.13
N LEU A 822 17.01 -21.16 15.84
CA LEU A 822 17.93 -20.01 15.80
C LEU A 822 19.07 -20.21 14.79
N VAL A 823 19.49 -21.45 14.53
CA VAL A 823 20.63 -21.74 13.64
C VAL A 823 20.34 -21.26 12.22
N ASN A 824 21.25 -20.45 11.66
CA ASN A 824 21.18 -19.91 10.31
C ASN A 824 19.87 -19.12 10.05
N ASN A 825 19.33 -18.47 11.08
CA ASN A 825 18.09 -17.70 11.04
C ASN A 825 18.34 -16.26 11.57
N PRO A 826 18.74 -15.31 10.72
CA PRO A 826 19.19 -13.98 11.15
C PRO A 826 18.10 -13.24 11.95
N ASP A 827 16.84 -13.29 11.52
CA ASP A 827 15.73 -12.61 12.21
C ASP A 827 15.52 -13.14 13.63
N ALA A 828 15.55 -14.46 13.81
CA ALA A 828 15.41 -15.07 15.13
C ALA A 828 16.64 -14.87 16.02
N LEU A 829 17.84 -14.79 15.44
CA LEU A 829 19.07 -14.45 16.16
C LEU A 829 19.07 -13.00 16.63
N ILE A 830 18.61 -12.07 15.78
CA ILE A 830 18.45 -10.64 16.11
C ILE A 830 17.39 -10.48 17.21
N ALA A 831 16.25 -11.16 17.09
CA ALA A 831 15.24 -11.19 18.14
C ALA A 831 15.80 -11.74 19.47
N ALA A 832 16.52 -12.87 19.45
CA ALA A 832 17.13 -13.45 20.64
C ALA A 832 18.26 -12.58 21.25
N LEU A 833 18.94 -11.76 20.43
CA LEU A 833 19.89 -10.74 20.92
C LEU A 833 19.16 -9.56 21.58
N SER A 834 17.97 -9.19 21.10
CA SER A 834 17.14 -8.13 21.70
C SER A 834 16.38 -8.55 22.96
N GLU A 835 16.19 -9.86 23.20
CA GLU A 835 15.61 -10.36 24.46
C GLU A 835 16.63 -10.36 25.61
N GLU A 836 17.93 -10.51 25.33
CA GLU A 836 18.99 -10.55 26.34
C GLU A 836 19.36 -9.18 26.95
N SER A 837 18.93 -8.07 26.35
CA SER A 837 19.08 -6.72 26.92
C SER A 837 18.00 -6.35 27.96
N SER A 838 17.00 -7.20 28.19
CA SER A 838 15.98 -6.97 29.23
C SER A 838 16.40 -7.52 30.61
N PRO A 839 16.37 -6.72 31.70
CA PRO A 839 16.81 -7.16 33.01
C PRO A 839 15.86 -8.20 33.62
N ALA A 840 16.39 -9.40 33.89
CA ALA A 840 15.64 -10.53 34.41
C ALA A 840 15.08 -10.31 35.83
N THR A 841 13.81 -10.71 36.05
CA THR A 841 13.23 -10.92 37.39
C THR A 841 12.99 -12.43 37.65
N PRO A 842 13.19 -12.95 38.88
CA PRO A 842 13.21 -14.40 39.11
C PRO A 842 11.80 -15.02 39.17
N GLY A 843 11.59 -16.08 38.41
CA GLY A 843 10.26 -16.60 38.08
C GLY A 843 9.53 -17.48 39.10
N ASP A 844 8.35 -17.92 38.67
CA ASP A 844 7.85 -19.28 38.82
C ASP A 844 7.17 -19.69 37.50
N GLY A 845 7.24 -20.96 37.13
CA GLY A 845 6.92 -21.42 35.78
C GLY A 845 5.56 -22.10 35.65
N THR A 846 4.86 -21.84 34.54
CA THR A 846 4.24 -22.89 33.72
C THR A 846 3.87 -22.36 32.34
N THR A 847 3.81 -23.28 31.36
CA THR A 847 3.91 -23.00 29.93
C THR A 847 2.59 -22.67 29.22
N GLY A 848 2.67 -21.78 28.21
CA GLY A 848 1.88 -21.91 26.99
C GLY A 848 0.84 -20.81 26.75
N GLY A 849 1.10 -19.93 25.79
CA GLY A 849 0.18 -18.89 25.34
C GLY A 849 0.83 -18.06 24.25
N ASP A 850 0.56 -18.45 23.00
CA ASP A 850 1.12 -17.82 21.80
C ASP A 850 0.73 -16.33 21.71
N GLY A 851 1.67 -15.50 21.25
CA GLY A 851 1.66 -14.06 21.48
C GLY A 851 2.28 -13.24 20.36
N THR A 852 1.96 -13.56 19.11
CA THR A 852 2.35 -12.77 17.94
C THR A 852 1.73 -11.38 18.00
N ALA A 853 2.55 -10.39 18.39
CA ALA A 853 2.20 -8.98 18.28
C ALA A 853 2.11 -8.57 16.81
N ALA A 854 1.11 -7.74 16.48
CA ALA A 854 0.90 -7.26 15.13
C ALA A 854 1.89 -6.13 14.77
N ASN A 855 2.80 -6.39 13.84
CA ASN A 855 3.51 -5.32 13.13
C ASN A 855 2.63 -4.75 12.01
N GLY A 856 2.45 -3.43 12.01
CA GLY A 856 1.93 -2.71 10.84
C GLY A 856 3.05 -2.43 9.84
N ASP A 857 2.69 -2.31 8.56
CA ASP A 857 3.63 -2.13 7.45
C ASP A 857 4.61 -0.94 7.66
N GLN A 858 5.86 -1.26 7.97
CA GLN A 858 7.01 -0.56 7.38
C GLN A 858 7.69 -1.54 6.41
N ALA A 859 8.15 -1.03 5.26
CA ALA A 859 8.93 -1.84 4.34
C ALA A 859 10.23 -2.31 5.03
N SER A 860 10.63 -3.57 4.78
CA SER A 860 11.88 -4.10 5.34
C SER A 860 13.08 -3.27 4.90
N GLU A 861 14.13 -3.26 5.73
CA GLU A 861 15.37 -2.50 5.48
C GLU A 861 16.00 -2.87 4.12
N ASP A 862 15.99 -4.16 3.77
CA ASP A 862 16.41 -4.68 2.46
C ASP A 862 15.61 -4.07 1.29
N ALA A 863 14.29 -3.93 1.43
CA ALA A 863 13.45 -3.37 0.39
C ALA A 863 13.71 -1.87 0.18
N LEU A 864 14.06 -1.14 1.24
CA LEU A 864 14.51 0.25 1.16
C LEU A 864 15.91 0.35 0.54
N ALA A 865 16.81 -0.59 0.84
CA ALA A 865 18.16 -0.66 0.28
C ALA A 865 18.16 -0.94 -1.23
N ASP A 866 17.41 -1.96 -1.67
CA ASP A 866 17.17 -2.26 -3.09
C ASP A 866 16.56 -1.06 -3.83
N GLN A 867 15.59 -0.38 -3.19
CA GLN A 867 14.95 0.80 -3.75
C GLN A 867 15.94 1.97 -3.91
N ALA A 868 16.79 2.23 -2.92
CA ALA A 868 17.83 3.25 -2.98
C ALA A 868 18.86 2.93 -4.07
N GLN A 869 19.31 1.67 -4.18
CA GLN A 869 20.27 1.25 -5.19
C GLN A 869 19.70 1.37 -6.62
N LEU A 870 18.42 1.00 -6.80
CA LEU A 870 17.69 1.18 -8.06
C LEU A 870 17.52 2.66 -8.46
N GLN A 871 17.26 3.53 -7.49
CA GLN A 871 17.17 4.98 -7.71
C GLN A 871 18.54 5.60 -8.04
N GLN A 872 19.61 5.15 -7.37
CA GLN A 872 20.98 5.57 -7.66
C GLN A 872 21.40 5.17 -9.08
N ALA A 873 21.12 3.94 -9.52
CA ALA A 873 21.40 3.51 -10.90
C ALA A 873 20.64 4.35 -11.94
N LYS A 874 19.37 4.71 -11.68
CA LYS A 874 18.58 5.62 -12.53
C LYS A 874 19.16 7.04 -12.56
N LEU A 875 19.61 7.56 -11.43
CA LEU A 875 20.28 8.86 -11.33
C LEU A 875 21.55 8.90 -12.19
N GLU A 876 22.39 7.86 -12.11
CA GLU A 876 23.58 7.76 -12.95
C GLU A 876 23.25 7.68 -14.44
N GLN A 877 22.21 6.93 -14.81
CA GLN A 877 21.71 6.87 -16.19
C GLN A 877 21.20 8.24 -16.70
N ALA A 878 20.49 9.01 -15.86
CA ALA A 878 20.00 10.34 -16.21
C ALA A 878 21.14 11.37 -16.37
N LEU A 879 22.16 11.29 -15.51
CA LEU A 879 23.38 12.10 -15.61
C LEU A 879 24.19 11.75 -16.87
N ALA A 880 24.38 10.45 -17.16
CA ALA A 880 25.06 9.98 -18.37
C ALA A 880 24.30 10.37 -19.66
N ALA A 881 22.96 10.41 -19.61
CA ALA A 881 22.11 10.88 -20.70
C ALA A 881 22.05 12.41 -20.83
N GLY A 882 22.74 13.18 -19.98
CA GLY A 882 22.77 14.64 -20.03
C GLY A 882 21.44 15.32 -19.69
N LYS A 883 20.57 14.69 -18.89
CA LYS A 883 19.21 15.16 -18.56
C LYS A 883 19.14 15.74 -17.13
N PRO A 884 19.47 17.02 -16.92
CA PRO A 884 19.62 17.60 -15.57
C PRO A 884 18.32 17.60 -14.76
N GLU A 885 17.17 17.85 -15.39
CA GLU A 885 15.85 17.85 -14.72
C GLU A 885 15.46 16.45 -14.21
N ALA A 886 15.72 15.42 -15.02
CA ALA A 886 15.49 14.03 -14.63
C ALA A 886 16.43 13.60 -13.51
N ALA A 887 17.70 14.03 -13.56
CA ALA A 887 18.66 13.80 -12.49
C ALA A 887 18.23 14.50 -11.18
N ALA A 888 17.74 15.74 -11.23
CA ALA A 888 17.24 16.46 -10.06
C ALA A 888 16.03 15.78 -9.41
N ALA A 889 15.07 15.29 -10.21
CA ALA A 889 13.90 14.57 -9.71
C ALA A 889 14.26 13.20 -9.09
N LEU A 890 15.16 12.44 -9.75
CA LEU A 890 15.64 11.16 -9.24
C LEU A 890 16.48 11.31 -7.97
N LEU A 891 17.22 12.42 -7.87
CA LEU A 891 17.97 12.78 -6.67
C LEU A 891 17.02 13.09 -5.50
N GLN A 892 15.97 13.89 -5.69
CA GLN A 892 14.94 14.09 -4.64
C GLN A 892 14.30 12.78 -4.19
N GLN A 893 14.04 11.85 -5.11
CA GLN A 893 13.50 10.53 -4.79
C GLN A 893 14.51 9.69 -3.98
N LEU A 894 15.79 9.71 -4.37
CA LEU A 894 16.89 9.05 -3.65
C LEU A 894 17.09 9.62 -2.25
N LEU A 895 17.01 10.94 -2.07
CA LEU A 895 17.04 11.59 -0.75
C LEU A 895 15.88 11.11 0.14
N ALA A 896 14.67 11.03 -0.40
CA ALA A 896 13.50 10.57 0.37
C ALA A 896 13.63 9.10 0.82
N THR A 897 14.10 8.21 -0.07
CA THR A 897 14.35 6.81 0.30
C THR A 897 15.58 6.65 1.22
N GLN A 898 16.64 7.47 1.07
CA GLN A 898 17.76 7.48 2.01
C GLN A 898 17.39 8.06 3.38
N ALA A 899 16.40 8.95 3.48
CA ALA A 899 15.85 9.39 4.77
C ALA A 899 15.09 8.25 5.47
N GLN A 900 14.26 7.51 4.72
CA GLN A 900 13.59 6.30 5.22
C GLN A 900 14.59 5.20 5.63
N LEU A 901 15.74 5.11 4.96
CA LEU A 901 16.87 4.23 5.29
C LEU A 901 17.82 4.82 6.35
N ALA A 902 17.57 6.03 6.84
CA ALA A 902 18.26 6.60 8.00
C ALA A 902 17.43 6.37 9.29
N ASP A 903 16.11 6.30 9.16
CA ASP A 903 15.19 5.87 10.24
C ASP A 903 15.33 4.36 10.56
N ALA A 904 15.79 3.55 9.59
CA ALA A 904 16.26 2.17 9.81
C ALA A 904 17.79 2.17 10.01
N GLN A 905 18.28 1.73 11.17
CA GLN A 905 19.66 2.00 11.58
C GLN A 905 20.72 1.14 10.84
N THR A 906 21.40 1.72 9.85
CA THR A 906 22.90 1.80 9.77
C THR A 906 23.44 2.43 8.46
N GLY A 907 22.61 2.75 7.46
CA GLY A 907 23.07 3.14 6.12
C GLY A 907 23.71 4.54 5.92
N ALA A 908 23.75 5.40 6.93
CA ALA A 908 24.03 6.83 6.75
C ALA A 908 25.42 7.17 6.15
N SER A 909 26.44 6.33 6.34
CA SER A 909 27.79 6.55 5.80
C SER A 909 27.85 6.38 4.26
N ALA A 910 27.12 5.42 3.72
CA ALA A 910 26.98 5.20 2.28
C ALA A 910 26.15 6.34 1.63
N GLY A 911 25.11 6.80 2.31
CA GLY A 911 24.32 7.98 1.92
C GLY A 911 25.20 9.21 1.71
N VAL A 912 25.98 9.62 2.73
CA VAL A 912 26.90 10.77 2.64
C VAL A 912 27.93 10.63 1.52
N ALA A 913 28.49 9.44 1.29
CA ALA A 913 29.41 9.20 0.18
C ALA A 913 28.72 9.33 -1.20
N SER A 914 27.49 8.83 -1.33
CA SER A 914 26.69 8.95 -2.56
C SER A 914 26.30 10.41 -2.87
N LEU A 915 25.93 11.18 -1.84
CA LEU A 915 25.62 12.60 -1.95
C LEU A 915 26.87 13.43 -2.30
N ALA A 916 28.03 13.12 -1.72
CA ALA A 916 29.30 13.76 -2.09
C ALA A 916 29.68 13.49 -3.56
N ALA A 917 29.48 12.27 -4.06
CA ALA A 917 29.71 11.93 -5.46
C ALA A 917 28.70 12.64 -6.39
N ALA A 918 27.43 12.77 -5.98
CA ALA A 918 26.42 13.54 -6.71
C ALA A 918 26.76 15.03 -6.74
N LYS A 919 27.17 15.61 -5.61
CA LYS A 919 27.67 16.99 -5.50
C LYS A 919 28.82 17.25 -6.47
N GLN A 920 29.81 16.37 -6.52
CA GLN A 920 30.95 16.50 -7.43
C GLN A 920 30.53 16.47 -8.90
N LYS A 921 29.61 15.56 -9.29
CA LYS A 921 29.05 15.50 -10.64
C LYS A 921 28.25 16.76 -10.99
N LEU A 922 27.47 17.31 -10.06
CA LEU A 922 26.72 18.56 -10.24
C LEU A 922 27.62 19.80 -10.31
N GLN A 923 28.70 19.88 -9.53
CA GLN A 923 29.70 20.95 -9.61
C GLN A 923 30.44 20.96 -10.95
N ALA A 924 30.75 19.78 -11.49
CA ALA A 924 31.32 19.65 -12.84
C ALA A 924 30.31 20.12 -13.92
N ALA A 925 29.03 19.74 -13.79
CA ALA A 925 27.98 20.19 -14.69
C ALA A 925 27.74 21.71 -14.62
N LEU A 926 27.77 22.31 -13.41
CA LEU A 926 27.66 23.76 -13.19
C LEU A 926 28.81 24.50 -13.86
N SER A 927 30.05 24.01 -13.67
CA SER A 927 31.24 24.58 -14.30
C SER A 927 31.16 24.53 -15.83
N ALA A 928 30.63 23.45 -16.40
CA ALA A 928 30.40 23.33 -17.84
C ALA A 928 29.31 24.28 -18.35
N ALA A 929 28.20 24.44 -17.61
CA ALA A 929 27.13 25.39 -17.96
C ALA A 929 27.60 26.86 -17.88
N GLN A 930 28.42 27.20 -16.88
CA GLN A 930 29.06 28.51 -16.76
C GLN A 930 30.00 28.79 -17.94
N ALA A 931 30.81 27.82 -18.36
CA ALA A 931 31.67 27.93 -19.53
C ALA A 931 30.88 28.08 -20.86
N GLN A 932 29.64 27.58 -20.90
CA GLN A 932 28.71 27.72 -22.03
C GLN A 932 27.83 28.97 -21.96
N GLN A 933 27.94 29.79 -20.90
CA GLN A 933 27.10 30.97 -20.63
C GLN A 933 25.59 30.67 -20.53
N ASP A 934 25.23 29.43 -20.19
CA ASP A 934 23.84 28.96 -20.07
C ASP A 934 23.25 29.37 -18.70
N THR A 935 22.73 30.59 -18.62
CA THR A 935 22.30 31.22 -17.35
C THR A 935 21.15 30.49 -16.65
N GLU A 936 20.23 29.88 -17.40
CA GLU A 936 19.08 29.15 -16.88
C GLU A 936 19.50 27.79 -16.29
N ARG A 937 20.41 27.09 -16.98
CA ARG A 937 21.02 25.86 -16.49
C ARG A 937 21.94 26.11 -15.30
N VAL A 938 22.65 27.24 -15.27
CA VAL A 938 23.45 27.67 -14.10
C VAL A 938 22.55 27.88 -12.88
N ALA A 939 21.45 28.63 -13.01
CA ALA A 939 20.52 28.85 -11.89
C ALA A 939 19.90 27.53 -11.38
N THR A 940 19.54 26.63 -12.30
CA THR A 940 18.98 25.31 -11.97
C THR A 940 20.00 24.42 -11.25
N LEU A 941 21.25 24.38 -11.73
CA LEU A 941 22.31 23.57 -11.13
C LEU A 941 22.77 24.13 -9.78
N THR A 942 22.86 25.45 -9.60
CA THR A 942 23.10 26.08 -8.29
C THR A 942 22.04 25.66 -7.28
N ARG A 943 20.75 25.76 -7.63
CA ARG A 943 19.65 25.35 -6.75
C ARG A 943 19.69 23.85 -6.42
N SER A 944 20.11 23.02 -7.35
CA SER A 944 20.30 21.58 -7.10
C SER A 944 21.48 21.29 -6.16
N LEU A 945 22.54 22.09 -6.20
CA LEU A 945 23.68 21.99 -5.29
C LEU A 945 23.33 22.46 -3.88
N GLU A 946 22.56 23.54 -3.74
CA GLU A 946 22.02 23.99 -2.45
C GLU A 946 21.15 22.91 -1.80
N ALA A 947 20.32 22.21 -2.58
CA ALA A 947 19.52 21.08 -2.10
C ALA A 947 20.36 19.87 -1.68
N VAL A 948 21.44 19.55 -2.42
CA VAL A 948 22.39 18.50 -2.01
C VAL A 948 23.16 18.88 -0.75
N ASP A 949 23.52 20.15 -0.59
CA ASP A 949 24.27 20.62 0.58
C ASP A 949 23.39 20.62 1.85
N ALA A 950 22.12 21.01 1.72
CA ALA A 950 21.13 20.85 2.78
C ALA A 950 20.94 19.37 3.17
N ALA A 951 20.85 18.47 2.18
CA ALA A 951 20.69 17.04 2.42
C ALA A 951 21.93 16.37 3.01
N MET A 952 23.13 16.73 2.53
CA MET A 952 24.39 16.28 3.12
C MET A 952 24.50 16.72 4.58
N LEU A 953 24.03 17.94 4.92
CA LEU A 953 24.01 18.42 6.29
C LEU A 953 23.02 17.60 7.14
N SER A 954 21.78 17.39 6.68
CA SER A 954 20.79 16.60 7.43
C SER A 954 21.19 15.14 7.61
N THR A 955 21.76 14.47 6.60
CA THR A 955 22.22 13.09 6.71
C THR A 955 23.43 12.95 7.64
N GLN A 956 24.35 13.93 7.64
CA GLN A 956 25.45 13.95 8.62
C GLN A 956 24.97 14.24 10.05
N GLN A 957 23.96 15.10 10.19
CA GLN A 957 23.31 15.41 11.47
C GLN A 957 22.61 14.17 12.05
N ALA A 958 21.78 13.48 11.25
CA ALA A 958 21.16 12.20 11.63
C ALA A 958 22.21 11.14 12.01
N ALA A 959 23.31 11.03 11.26
CA ALA A 959 24.41 10.10 11.56
C ALA A 959 25.20 10.43 12.85
N LEU A 960 25.14 11.67 13.34
CA LEU A 960 25.71 12.08 14.63
C LEU A 960 24.70 11.85 15.77
N PHE A 961 23.40 12.06 15.53
CA PHE A 961 22.34 11.72 16.48
C PHE A 961 22.27 10.21 16.74
N ALA A 962 22.24 9.36 15.72
CA ALA A 962 22.25 7.90 15.92
C ALA A 962 23.48 7.39 16.70
N LYS A 963 24.62 8.09 16.60
CA LYS A 963 25.81 7.80 17.42
C LYS A 963 25.68 8.31 18.85
N LEU A 964 24.99 9.43 19.05
CA LEU A 964 24.71 10.01 20.36
C LEU A 964 23.74 9.11 21.13
N ASP A 965 22.67 8.66 20.48
CA ASP A 965 21.66 7.75 21.04
C ASP A 965 22.32 6.41 21.45
N ALA A 966 23.07 5.77 20.55
CA ALA A 966 23.78 4.52 20.85
C ALA A 966 24.84 4.67 21.97
N VAL A 967 25.45 5.85 22.11
CA VAL A 967 26.40 6.15 23.20
C VAL A 967 25.68 6.40 24.54
N GLN A 968 24.48 6.99 24.51
CA GLN A 968 23.64 7.19 25.70
C GLN A 968 22.99 5.89 26.18
N GLU A 969 22.56 5.02 25.26
CA GLU A 969 22.04 3.67 25.54
C GLU A 969 23.14 2.81 26.19
N LEU A 970 24.35 2.81 25.62
CA LEU A 970 25.51 2.15 26.22
C LEU A 970 25.88 2.72 27.61
N LEU A 971 25.66 4.03 27.86
CA LEU A 971 25.86 4.64 29.17
C LEU A 971 24.83 4.17 30.21
N ALA A 972 23.61 3.85 29.78
CA ALA A 972 22.54 3.37 30.64
C ALA A 972 22.68 1.87 31.01
N GLU A 973 23.26 1.05 30.12
CA GLU A 973 23.45 -0.39 30.35
C GLU A 973 24.67 -0.75 31.21
N LEU A 974 25.71 0.10 31.20
CA LEU A 974 26.98 -0.24 31.84
C LEU A 974 26.95 -0.10 33.38
N PRO A 975 27.61 -1.00 34.14
CA PRO A 975 27.77 -0.84 35.58
C PRO A 975 28.57 0.44 35.91
N PRO A 976 28.42 1.01 37.13
CA PRO A 976 28.98 2.31 37.49
C PRO A 976 30.50 2.28 37.74
N ASP A 977 31.27 1.99 36.70
CA ASP A 977 32.70 2.27 36.64
C ASP A 977 32.91 3.73 36.20
N ALA A 978 33.30 4.56 37.16
CA ALA A 978 33.48 5.99 36.96
C ALA A 978 34.51 6.36 35.88
N ALA A 979 35.47 5.47 35.55
CA ALA A 979 36.43 5.73 34.48
C ALA A 979 35.81 5.51 33.10
N VAL A 980 34.93 4.51 32.97
CA VAL A 980 34.20 4.23 31.72
C VAL A 980 33.12 5.27 31.49
N GLN A 981 32.36 5.62 32.53
CA GLN A 981 31.34 6.68 32.47
C GLN A 981 31.94 8.02 32.06
N ALA A 982 33.05 8.47 32.69
CA ALA A 982 33.72 9.72 32.32
C ALA A 982 34.27 9.72 30.88
N GLN A 983 34.71 8.56 30.34
CA GLN A 983 35.13 8.44 28.95
C GLN A 983 33.96 8.48 27.96
N LEU A 984 32.77 8.05 28.38
CA LEU A 984 31.56 8.03 27.57
C LEU A 984 30.88 9.41 27.58
N GLU A 985 30.85 10.11 28.72
CA GLU A 985 30.49 11.52 28.84
C GLU A 985 31.35 12.42 27.93
N GLN A 986 32.68 12.23 27.91
CA GLN A 986 33.56 12.94 26.96
C GLN A 986 33.26 12.65 25.48
N GLN A 987 32.68 11.49 25.17
CA GLN A 987 32.24 11.17 23.80
C GLN A 987 30.89 11.82 23.47
N ILE A 988 29.96 11.87 24.43
CA ILE A 988 28.70 12.62 24.34
C ILE A 988 29.00 14.10 24.06
N GLU A 989 29.88 14.73 24.85
CA GLU A 989 30.27 16.14 24.64
C GLU A 989 30.88 16.38 23.25
N LYS A 990 31.72 15.45 22.78
CA LYS A 990 32.35 15.55 21.45
C LYS A 990 31.35 15.39 20.30
N LEU A 991 30.34 14.53 20.43
CA LEU A 991 29.28 14.35 19.44
C LEU A 991 28.35 15.56 19.40
N LEU A 992 27.93 16.06 20.57
CA LEU A 992 27.12 17.27 20.72
C LEU A 992 27.83 18.51 20.16
N ALA A 993 29.13 18.67 20.41
CA ALA A 993 29.92 19.77 19.82
C ALA A 993 29.99 19.67 18.28
N GLY A 994 30.03 18.45 17.73
CA GLY A 994 29.94 18.21 16.29
C GLY A 994 28.59 18.62 15.70
N LEU A 995 27.50 18.32 16.39
CA LEU A 995 26.14 18.73 16.01
C LEU A 995 25.97 20.27 16.07
N GLN A 996 26.42 20.92 17.14
CA GLN A 996 26.43 22.40 17.23
C GLN A 996 27.21 23.04 16.07
N GLN A 997 28.35 22.46 15.68
CA GLN A 997 29.13 22.99 14.55
C GLN A 997 28.38 22.88 13.21
N GLN A 998 27.56 21.85 13.02
CA GLN A 998 26.70 21.69 11.84
C GLN A 998 25.50 22.63 11.86
N GLU A 999 24.82 22.80 13.00
CA GLU A 999 23.75 23.80 13.14
C GLU A 999 24.25 25.22 12.87
N LYS A 1000 25.42 25.58 13.41
CA LYS A 1000 26.06 26.89 13.18
C LYS A 1000 26.33 27.16 11.68
N ALA A 1001 26.57 26.11 10.90
CA ALA A 1001 26.80 26.23 9.45
C ALA A 1001 25.55 26.61 8.64
N LYS A 1002 24.34 26.54 9.22
CA LYS A 1002 23.07 26.95 8.58
C LYS A 1002 22.87 28.46 8.47
N TYR A 1003 23.69 29.24 9.19
CA TYR A 1003 23.60 30.70 9.29
C TYR A 1003 24.78 31.35 8.58
N SER A 1004 24.50 32.27 7.65
CA SER A 1004 25.54 33.10 7.05
C SER A 1004 26.19 34.04 8.09
N PRO A 1005 27.40 34.57 7.87
CA PRO A 1005 28.04 35.50 8.80
C PRO A 1005 27.18 36.74 9.12
N GLU A 1006 26.38 37.22 8.17
CA GLU A 1006 25.45 38.34 8.38
C GLU A 1006 24.24 37.94 9.24
N GLU A 1007 23.73 36.71 9.09
CA GLU A 1007 22.65 36.19 9.93
C GLU A 1007 23.14 35.94 11.36
N GLN A 1008 24.35 35.42 11.54
CA GLN A 1008 24.98 35.27 12.85
C GLN A 1008 25.11 36.63 13.56
N GLN A 1009 25.59 37.67 12.86
CA GLN A 1009 25.67 39.03 13.43
C GLN A 1009 24.30 39.60 13.81
N LYS A 1010 23.24 39.35 13.01
CA LYS A 1010 21.86 39.75 13.36
C LYS A 1010 21.35 39.02 14.60
N LEU A 1011 21.58 37.71 14.70
CA LEU A 1011 21.19 36.93 15.88
C LEU A 1011 21.92 37.40 17.15
N THR A 1012 23.21 37.75 17.06
CA THR A 1012 23.95 38.34 18.18
C THR A 1012 23.39 39.71 18.58
N ALA A 1013 23.08 40.59 17.62
CA ALA A 1013 22.50 41.90 17.93
C ALA A 1013 21.11 41.81 18.60
N ILE A 1014 20.28 40.83 18.20
CA ILE A 1014 19.01 40.55 18.87
C ILE A 1014 19.26 39.94 20.25
N ALA A 1015 20.24 39.04 20.41
CA ALA A 1015 20.62 38.48 21.71
C ALA A 1015 21.01 39.58 22.71
N ASP A 1016 21.89 40.50 22.32
CA ASP A 1016 22.31 41.63 23.15
C ASP A 1016 21.13 42.53 23.55
N THR A 1017 20.17 42.72 22.63
CA THR A 1017 18.94 43.48 22.88
C THR A 1017 18.04 42.78 23.91
N LEU A 1018 17.82 41.47 23.75
CA LEU A 1018 17.01 40.65 24.66
C LEU A 1018 17.63 40.54 26.06
N ALA A 1019 18.96 40.44 26.16
CA ALA A 1019 19.68 40.43 27.43
C ALA A 1019 19.57 41.77 28.19
N GLY A 1020 19.28 42.88 27.50
CA GLY A 1020 19.03 44.19 28.11
C GLY A 1020 17.66 44.33 28.77
N ILE A 1021 16.71 43.43 28.49
CA ILE A 1021 15.36 43.45 29.06
C ILE A 1021 15.39 42.89 30.48
N THR A 1022 15.20 43.77 31.46
CA THR A 1022 15.24 43.44 32.90
C THR A 1022 13.88 43.54 33.61
N THR A 1023 12.87 44.10 32.93
CA THR A 1023 11.49 44.23 33.41
C THR A 1023 10.51 43.94 32.29
N LEU A 1024 9.40 43.25 32.60
CA LEU A 1024 8.29 43.02 31.68
C LEU A 1024 7.01 43.67 32.20
N GLU A 1025 6.26 44.33 31.30
CA GLU A 1025 4.97 44.96 31.62
C GLU A 1025 3.86 43.89 31.73
N ALA A 1026 3.13 43.90 32.85
CA ALA A 1026 2.02 42.97 33.08
C ALA A 1026 0.72 43.43 32.37
N ALA A 1027 0.04 42.50 31.69
CA ALA A 1027 -1.23 42.80 31.03
C ALA A 1027 -2.39 42.89 32.03
N GLY A 1028 -2.93 44.10 32.23
CA GLY A 1028 -4.21 44.31 32.92
C GLY A 1028 -4.14 44.89 34.33
N SER A 1029 -3.94 46.21 34.41
CA SER A 1029 -4.11 47.09 35.59
C SER A 1029 -3.15 46.93 36.79
N SER A 1030 -2.59 48.09 37.19
CA SER A 1030 -2.13 48.38 38.55
C SER A 1030 -1.05 47.49 39.18
N GLY A 1031 0.13 47.48 38.57
CA GLY A 1031 1.36 47.76 39.31
C GLY A 1031 2.00 46.62 40.11
N THR A 1032 2.84 45.84 39.43
CA THR A 1032 4.22 45.54 39.85
C THR A 1032 4.99 45.08 38.62
N ASP A 1033 6.02 45.82 38.20
CA ASP A 1033 6.90 45.37 37.13
C ASP A 1033 7.57 44.07 37.56
N THR A 1034 7.42 43.03 36.75
CA THR A 1034 8.06 41.75 37.08
C THR A 1034 9.51 41.87 36.66
N SER A 1035 10.42 41.80 37.63
CA SER A 1035 11.86 41.69 37.38
C SER A 1035 12.11 40.34 36.72
N VAL A 1036 12.79 40.34 35.57
CA VAL A 1036 13.01 39.15 34.76
C VAL A 1036 14.47 39.10 34.33
N THR A 1037 15.07 37.91 34.45
CA THR A 1037 16.40 37.65 33.89
C THR A 1037 16.23 36.88 32.59
N ILE A 1038 16.59 37.51 31.47
CA ILE A 1038 16.62 36.90 30.14
C ILE A 1038 18.07 36.56 29.78
N GLN A 1039 18.36 35.27 29.63
CA GLN A 1039 19.64 34.76 29.11
C GLN A 1039 19.42 34.26 27.67
N PRO A 1040 19.90 34.98 26.64
CA PRO A 1040 19.92 34.47 25.29
C PRO A 1040 20.74 33.19 25.18
N LEU A 1041 20.27 32.26 24.37
CA LEU A 1041 20.94 31.02 24.04
C LEU A 1041 21.21 31.01 22.53
N SER A 1042 22.42 30.59 22.15
CA SER A 1042 22.83 30.53 20.74
C SER A 1042 21.90 29.63 19.92
N ALA A 1043 21.58 30.02 18.69
CA ALA A 1043 20.65 29.26 17.85
C ALA A 1043 21.16 27.83 17.55
N GLU A 1044 22.48 27.65 17.48
CA GLU A 1044 23.12 26.34 17.31
C GLU A 1044 23.05 25.41 18.54
N ASN A 1045 22.53 25.88 19.67
CA ASN A 1045 22.35 25.06 20.87
C ASN A 1045 20.96 24.39 20.94
N VAL A 1046 20.09 24.60 19.95
CA VAL A 1046 18.82 23.86 19.81
C VAL A 1046 18.98 22.87 18.68
N LEU A 1047 19.14 21.60 19.03
CA LEU A 1047 19.36 20.50 18.10
C LEU A 1047 18.06 19.70 17.94
N SER A 1048 17.80 19.19 16.73
CA SER A 1048 16.74 18.21 16.48
C SER A 1048 17.24 17.13 15.53
N SER A 1049 16.79 15.89 15.72
CA SER A 1049 17.27 14.72 14.97
C SER A 1049 16.76 14.67 13.53
N ASN A 1050 15.55 15.16 13.28
CA ASN A 1050 14.83 14.99 12.01
C ASN A 1050 14.33 16.29 11.37
N ILE A 1051 14.29 17.42 12.09
CA ILE A 1051 13.73 18.68 11.61
C ILE A 1051 14.74 19.84 11.74
N SER A 1052 15.05 20.49 10.62
CA SER A 1052 16.00 21.60 10.59
C SER A 1052 15.32 22.93 10.93
N ILE A 1053 15.46 23.37 12.18
CA ILE A 1053 14.89 24.64 12.67
C ILE A 1053 15.84 25.80 12.33
N LYS A 1054 15.35 26.83 11.64
CA LYS A 1054 16.10 28.09 11.42
C LYS A 1054 15.47 29.24 12.22
N PHE A 1055 16.23 29.78 13.17
CA PHE A 1055 15.79 30.82 14.07
C PHE A 1055 15.91 32.22 13.44
N ALA A 1056 14.83 33.01 13.52
CA ALA A 1056 14.84 34.43 13.14
C ALA A 1056 15.35 35.35 14.26
N ALA A 1057 15.22 34.89 15.51
CA ALA A 1057 15.74 35.50 16.72
C ALA A 1057 16.20 34.38 17.67
N PRO A 1058 17.18 34.62 18.56
CA PRO A 1058 17.74 33.57 19.39
C PRO A 1058 16.69 33.00 20.37
N PRO A 1059 16.77 31.69 20.66
CA PRO A 1059 16.23 31.09 21.88
C PRO A 1059 16.62 31.87 23.15
N VAL A 1060 15.79 31.84 24.18
CA VAL A 1060 16.10 32.50 25.47
C VAL A 1060 15.71 31.63 26.67
N ILE A 1061 16.49 31.70 27.74
CA ILE A 1061 16.13 31.16 29.05
C ILE A 1061 15.64 32.33 29.90
N ILE A 1062 14.41 32.22 30.40
CA ILE A 1062 13.74 33.24 31.20
C ILE A 1062 13.40 32.63 32.55
N ASN A 1063 13.98 33.17 33.63
CA ASN A 1063 13.77 32.70 35.01
C ASN A 1063 13.95 31.16 35.19
N GLY A 1064 14.83 30.54 34.39
CA GLY A 1064 15.13 29.10 34.43
C GLY A 1064 14.32 28.22 33.47
N SER A 1065 13.36 28.79 32.73
CA SER A 1065 12.60 28.06 31.69
C SER A 1065 13.03 28.49 30.29
N ALA A 1066 13.13 27.54 29.35
CA ALA A 1066 13.46 27.84 27.96
C ALA A 1066 12.22 28.32 27.17
N TYR A 1067 12.39 29.37 26.39
CA TYR A 1067 11.39 29.96 25.49
C TYR A 1067 11.96 30.07 24.08
N LEU A 1068 11.12 29.80 23.08
CA LEU A 1068 11.49 29.89 21.67
C LEU A 1068 10.56 30.86 20.91
N PRO A 1069 11.05 31.53 19.85
CA PRO A 1069 10.18 32.26 18.92
C PRO A 1069 9.21 31.28 18.26
N VAL A 1070 7.92 31.40 18.57
CA VAL A 1070 6.91 30.39 18.22
C VAL A 1070 6.86 30.11 16.71
N ARG A 1071 6.96 31.16 15.88
CA ARG A 1071 6.95 31.01 14.42
C ARG A 1071 8.11 30.16 13.89
N SER A 1072 9.34 30.41 14.34
CA SER A 1072 10.52 29.65 13.90
C SER A 1072 10.42 28.16 14.22
N VAL A 1073 9.82 27.81 15.36
CA VAL A 1073 9.61 26.40 15.74
C VAL A 1073 8.43 25.83 14.96
N SER A 1074 7.23 26.38 15.17
CA SER A 1074 5.99 25.80 14.67
C SER A 1074 5.95 25.66 13.14
N GLU A 1075 6.45 26.64 12.38
CA GLU A 1075 6.53 26.52 10.90
C GLU A 1075 7.54 25.44 10.46
N SER A 1076 8.62 25.22 11.22
CA SER A 1076 9.59 24.13 10.95
C SER A 1076 8.97 22.74 11.16
N PHE A 1077 7.98 22.62 12.05
CA PHE A 1077 7.17 21.41 12.24
C PHE A 1077 5.91 21.37 11.34
N GLY A 1078 5.81 22.23 10.33
CA GLY A 1078 4.70 22.25 9.36
C GLY A 1078 3.39 22.85 9.87
N ALA A 1079 3.40 23.50 11.04
CA ALA A 1079 2.23 24.19 11.58
C ALA A 1079 2.13 25.63 11.04
N ALA A 1080 0.92 26.07 10.71
CA ALA A 1080 0.65 27.47 10.37
C ALA A 1080 0.57 28.34 11.64
N VAL A 1081 1.15 29.54 11.61
CA VAL A 1081 1.15 30.46 12.76
C VAL A 1081 0.52 31.80 12.40
N ASP A 1082 -0.69 32.02 12.93
CA ASP A 1082 -1.43 33.27 12.83
C ASP A 1082 -1.28 34.13 14.11
N TRP A 1083 -1.40 35.44 13.96
CA TRP A 1083 -1.26 36.41 15.06
C TRP A 1083 -2.37 37.46 14.98
N ASP A 1084 -3.21 37.50 16.02
CA ASP A 1084 -4.22 38.52 16.20
C ASP A 1084 -3.69 39.68 17.07
N PRO A 1085 -3.45 40.87 16.50
CA PRO A 1085 -2.98 42.04 17.23
C PRO A 1085 -4.08 42.73 18.06
N GLU A 1086 -5.37 42.45 17.85
CA GLU A 1086 -6.45 43.04 18.64
C GLU A 1086 -6.62 42.32 19.98
N SER A 1087 -6.54 40.99 19.98
CA SER A 1087 -6.60 40.18 21.22
C SER A 1087 -5.24 39.81 21.81
N PHE A 1088 -4.12 40.15 21.14
CA PHE A 1088 -2.76 39.69 21.46
C PHE A 1088 -2.67 38.15 21.57
N THR A 1089 -3.27 37.43 20.61
CA THR A 1089 -3.32 35.97 20.61
C THR A 1089 -2.55 35.39 19.44
N VAL A 1090 -1.63 34.47 19.73
CA VAL A 1090 -1.01 33.60 18.72
C VAL A 1090 -1.84 32.33 18.55
N THR A 1091 -2.06 31.91 17.31
CA THR A 1091 -2.74 30.67 16.95
C THR A 1091 -1.81 29.80 16.10
N VAL A 1092 -1.45 28.64 16.62
CA VAL A 1092 -0.67 27.61 15.91
C VAL A 1092 -1.61 26.50 15.47
N SER A 1093 -1.64 26.17 14.17
CA SER A 1093 -2.57 25.17 13.62
C SER A 1093 -1.82 24.10 12.81
N THR A 1094 -2.03 22.83 13.14
CA THR A 1094 -1.62 21.67 12.33
C THR A 1094 -2.84 21.00 11.69
N GLU A 1095 -2.65 19.92 10.94
CA GLU A 1095 -3.76 19.09 10.45
C GLU A 1095 -4.48 18.32 11.58
N TYR A 1096 -3.88 18.19 12.77
CA TYR A 1096 -4.43 17.43 13.89
C TYR A 1096 -4.91 18.28 15.08
N THR A 1097 -4.24 19.39 15.40
CA THR A 1097 -4.51 20.22 16.58
C THR A 1097 -4.39 21.72 16.32
N THR A 1098 -5.18 22.53 17.06
CA THR A 1098 -5.10 24.00 17.10
C THR A 1098 -4.74 24.49 18.50
N ILE A 1099 -3.63 25.20 18.64
CA ILE A 1099 -3.13 25.75 19.90
C ILE A 1099 -3.31 27.28 19.87
N THR A 1100 -4.03 27.86 20.83
CA THR A 1100 -4.14 29.32 20.97
C THR A 1100 -3.55 29.79 22.30
N SER A 1101 -2.75 30.85 22.28
CA SER A 1101 -2.15 31.42 23.48
C SER A 1101 -2.14 32.94 23.42
N THR A 1102 -2.69 33.58 24.45
CA THR A 1102 -2.74 35.03 24.60
C THR A 1102 -1.53 35.52 25.39
N ILE A 1103 -0.90 36.61 24.96
CA ILE A 1103 0.28 37.17 25.62
C ILE A 1103 -0.03 37.52 27.08
N ASN A 1104 0.94 37.27 27.97
CA ASN A 1104 0.87 37.48 29.41
C ASN A 1104 -0.23 36.67 30.13
N GLN A 1105 -0.86 35.68 29.49
CA GLN A 1105 -1.77 34.73 30.14
C GLN A 1105 -1.07 33.41 30.47
N ALA A 1106 -1.31 32.89 31.68
CA ALA A 1106 -0.83 31.57 32.13
C ALA A 1106 -1.77 30.40 31.71
N THR A 1107 -2.73 30.67 30.83
CA THR A 1107 -3.66 29.70 30.26
C THR A 1107 -3.62 29.83 28.75
N ALA A 1108 -3.26 28.75 28.07
CA ALA A 1108 -3.44 28.56 26.64
C ALA A 1108 -4.64 27.63 26.39
N TYR A 1109 -4.96 27.36 25.13
CA TYR A 1109 -5.98 26.39 24.75
C TYR A 1109 -5.44 25.43 23.68
N ILE A 1110 -5.74 24.14 23.80
CA ILE A 1110 -5.48 23.12 22.79
C ILE A 1110 -6.82 22.57 22.34
N ASP A 1111 -7.12 22.69 21.04
CA ASP A 1111 -8.41 22.36 20.42
C ASP A 1111 -9.63 22.95 21.18
N GLY A 1112 -9.44 24.16 21.71
CA GLY A 1112 -10.42 24.90 22.50
C GLY A 1112 -10.54 24.50 23.98
N GLN A 1113 -9.78 23.49 24.45
CA GLN A 1113 -9.71 23.11 25.85
C GLN A 1113 -8.64 23.92 26.60
N PRO A 1114 -8.94 24.56 27.74
CA PRO A 1114 -7.96 25.35 28.48
C PRO A 1114 -6.88 24.47 29.12
N MET A 1115 -5.62 24.87 28.94
CA MET A 1115 -4.43 24.23 29.51
C MET A 1115 -3.60 25.28 30.26
N GLY A 1116 -3.23 24.99 31.50
CA GLY A 1116 -2.28 25.80 32.25
C GLY A 1116 -0.87 25.62 31.68
N ILE A 1117 -0.12 26.71 31.58
CA ILE A 1117 1.26 26.71 31.07
C ILE A 1117 2.23 27.22 32.13
N ASP A 1118 3.38 26.56 32.27
CA ASP A 1118 4.39 26.81 33.33
C ASP A 1118 4.94 28.25 33.34
N GLY A 1119 4.78 28.98 32.23
CA GLY A 1119 5.00 30.42 32.14
C GLY A 1119 4.17 31.01 31.00
N PRO A 1120 3.77 32.29 31.08
CA PRO A 1120 2.93 32.92 30.06
C PRO A 1120 3.69 33.09 28.74
N SER A 1121 2.97 33.11 27.62
CA SER A 1121 3.55 33.54 26.34
C SER A 1121 3.90 35.04 26.39
N LEU A 1122 5.06 35.41 25.86
CA LEU A 1122 5.63 36.76 25.98
C LEU A 1122 5.83 37.40 24.61
N LEU A 1123 5.78 38.73 24.55
CA LEU A 1123 6.13 39.51 23.36
C LEU A 1123 7.47 40.22 23.63
N LEU A 1124 8.55 39.74 23.00
CA LEU A 1124 9.91 40.26 23.18
C LEU A 1124 10.46 40.71 21.82
N ASP A 1125 10.95 41.94 21.73
CA ASP A 1125 11.45 42.56 20.49
C ASP A 1125 10.50 42.40 19.27
N GLY A 1126 9.19 42.51 19.52
CA GLY A 1126 8.15 42.34 18.49
C GLY A 1126 7.89 40.89 18.05
N LEU A 1127 8.50 39.89 18.69
CA LEU A 1127 8.31 38.47 18.42
C LEU A 1127 7.64 37.75 19.59
N THR A 1128 6.75 36.80 19.28
CA THR A 1128 6.07 35.99 20.28
C THR A 1128 6.96 34.82 20.72
N TYR A 1129 7.32 34.82 21.99
CA TYR A 1129 8.06 33.77 22.67
C TYR A 1129 7.11 32.90 23.50
N VAL A 1130 7.22 31.58 23.36
CA VAL A 1130 6.36 30.59 24.03
C VAL A 1130 7.25 29.61 24.80
N PRO A 1131 6.86 29.11 25.99
CA PRO A 1131 7.64 28.11 26.70
C PRO A 1131 7.85 26.86 25.84
N LEU A 1132 9.11 26.45 25.69
CA LEU A 1132 9.50 25.34 24.83
C LEU A 1132 8.72 24.06 25.16
N ARG A 1133 8.70 23.66 26.44
CA ARG A 1133 8.03 22.42 26.87
C ARG A 1133 6.56 22.41 26.45
N PHE A 1134 5.84 23.52 26.68
CA PHE A 1134 4.43 23.62 26.30
C PHE A 1134 4.24 23.46 24.78
N ILE A 1135 4.99 24.19 23.94
CA ILE A 1135 4.81 24.11 22.48
C ILE A 1135 5.27 22.75 21.93
N SER A 1136 6.31 22.13 22.49
CA SER A 1136 6.78 20.80 22.11
C SER A 1136 5.81 19.69 22.52
N GLU A 1137 5.37 19.64 23.77
CA GLU A 1137 4.41 18.63 24.25
C GLU A 1137 3.07 18.74 23.50
N SER A 1138 2.61 19.97 23.22
CA SER A 1138 1.39 20.22 22.43
C SER A 1138 1.51 19.77 20.97
N LEU A 1139 2.73 19.63 20.45
CA LEU A 1139 3.04 19.10 19.12
C LEU A 1139 3.46 17.62 19.16
N GLY A 1140 3.47 16.98 20.33
CA GLY A 1140 3.86 15.58 20.51
C GLY A 1140 5.37 15.33 20.41
N LEU A 1141 6.19 16.25 20.90
CA LEU A 1141 7.66 16.21 20.82
C LEU A 1141 8.30 16.10 22.21
N ALA A 1142 9.34 15.27 22.33
CA ALA A 1142 10.18 15.18 23.52
C ALA A 1142 11.27 16.27 23.53
N VAL A 1143 11.63 16.73 24.74
CA VAL A 1143 12.66 17.75 24.95
C VAL A 1143 13.61 17.33 26.07
N ASP A 1144 14.90 17.26 25.77
CA ASP A 1144 15.98 17.06 26.74
C ASP A 1144 16.88 18.31 26.85
N TRP A 1145 17.55 18.47 28.00
CA TRP A 1145 18.43 19.59 28.31
C TRP A 1145 19.78 19.14 28.89
N ASN A 1146 20.83 19.23 28.07
CA ASN A 1146 22.19 19.08 28.55
C ASN A 1146 22.66 20.39 29.21
N ALA A 1147 22.65 20.41 30.55
CA ALA A 1147 23.02 21.58 31.34
C ALA A 1147 24.50 21.97 31.25
N ALA A 1148 25.41 21.02 30.99
CA ALA A 1148 26.85 21.26 30.93
C ALA A 1148 27.25 22.04 29.67
N MET A 1149 26.65 21.69 28.53
CA MET A 1149 26.88 22.35 27.24
C MET A 1149 25.84 23.43 26.90
N GLN A 1150 24.82 23.58 27.75
CA GLN A 1150 23.63 24.40 27.51
C GLN A 1150 22.92 24.05 26.18
N ILE A 1151 22.68 22.76 25.92
CA ILE A 1151 22.06 22.27 24.68
C ILE A 1151 20.65 21.77 24.95
N ILE A 1152 19.70 22.22 24.14
CA ILE A 1152 18.34 21.72 24.03
C ILE A 1152 18.31 20.68 22.91
N GLN A 1153 17.82 19.48 23.19
CA GLN A 1153 17.57 18.45 22.18
C GLN A 1153 16.06 18.28 22.01
N ILE A 1154 15.57 18.28 20.77
CA ILE A 1154 14.15 18.08 20.44
C ILE A 1154 14.02 16.80 19.59
N ALA A 1155 13.39 15.79 20.16
CA ALA A 1155 13.13 14.50 19.55
C ALA A 1155 11.61 14.28 19.34
N LYS A 1156 11.26 13.24 18.59
CA LYS A 1156 9.88 12.82 18.33
C LYS A 1156 9.54 11.60 19.19
#